data_AF-A0A9E3C225-F1
#
_entry.id   AF-A0A9E3C225-F1
#
_cell.length_a   1.000
_cell.length_b   1.000
_cell.length_c   1.000
_cell.angle_alpha   90.00
_cell.angle_beta   90.00
_cell.angle_gamma   90.00
#
_symmetry.space_group_name_H-M   'P 1'
#
loop_
_entity.id
_entity.type
_entity.pdbx_description
1 polymer ?
#
loop_
_entity_poly.entity_id
_entity_poly.type
_entity_poly.pdbx_seq_one_letter_code
_entity_poly.pdbx_strand_id
1 'polypeptide(L)'
;MADLPIVDALPALKDALARGGAAVLLAPPGAGKTTAVPLALLDQPWLTGRKIVMQEPRRVAARAAARRMAQTLGEEVGGTVGYRVRLDSRVGPKTRIEVVTDGLFLRRLQADPSLDGVGLVIFDELHERGLETDLSLALVREAQMALREDLRILAMSATLDGAAVAKLLGDAPVIESAGRMFPVQTRYLDRDPDGRIEDIVASTTRRVIADEAGSALVFLPGVGEIRRAEERLRDGLPGDTDLVPLYGDLSAAEQDRAIRPSPSGRRKVVLATAIAETSLTIDGVRIVVDGGYMRVPRFSPRTGMERLETVRVTQASADQRRGRAGRLEPGVCYRLWSEATQRGLKAFGTPEILEADLAPLALELAAWGARDPTALPWLTPPPTAALEQARTLLRDLGAIDEDGGITAHGREMAGLGAHPRIAHMLLRGRGALACLLAALMGERDLLRFAPGQRDPDLRHRVDVVLNAERPVRGASIDRGTLAAVRQSAREFRRRLNVRDEDIDSRDTGRLVALAYPDRIARRRANSDGRYALSGGRGAALPSGDPLGVEEWLAIADLDGAQQDGRVFLAAPLTTDNIEELFADRLARRDVLRWDVREQAVVARAQRRLGALVLEDRPLASPDPEALSRAMIEGVRAMGLDSLPWSDGLVSLRQRVAFLRHHLGEDWPDLSDTRLLADLDDWLGPYLAGITRRSHLAQVDLASALSGLLPSGARRDLDRLAPTHIDVPSGSHVPIDYGNPAEPVLAVRLQEMFGLAQTPRIAGGKVALLIHLLSPARRPVQVTRDLASFWANGYREVKAEMKGRYPRHYWPDDPLIAEPTARVRPRPR
;
A
#
# COMPACT_ATOMS: atom_id res chain seq x y z
N MET A 1 -37.20 34.98 -0.67
CA MET A 1 -36.10 34.68 -1.61
C MET A 1 -35.29 35.91 -2.01
N ALA A 2 -35.86 37.13 -2.05
CA ALA A 2 -35.25 38.32 -2.66
C ALA A 2 -33.89 38.81 -2.07
N ASP A 3 -33.47 38.39 -0.88
CA ASP A 3 -32.24 38.91 -0.24
C ASP A 3 -31.00 38.00 -0.33
N LEU A 4 -31.10 36.83 -0.98
CA LEU A 4 -29.97 35.89 -1.07
C LEU A 4 -29.04 36.22 -2.25
N PRO A 5 -27.70 36.22 -2.08
CA PRO A 5 -26.73 36.53 -3.16
C PRO A 5 -26.85 35.62 -4.38
N ILE A 6 -27.33 34.40 -4.18
CA ILE A 6 -27.50 33.44 -5.27
C ILE A 6 -28.56 33.88 -6.30
N VAL A 7 -29.48 34.77 -5.92
CA VAL A 7 -30.57 35.24 -6.79
C VAL A 7 -30.03 35.88 -8.07
N ASP A 8 -28.93 36.63 -7.98
CA ASP A 8 -28.32 37.33 -9.11
C ASP A 8 -27.75 36.36 -10.15
N ALA A 9 -27.37 35.14 -9.72
CA ALA A 9 -26.84 34.09 -10.59
C ALA A 9 -27.94 33.21 -11.24
N LEU A 10 -29.17 33.25 -10.72
CA LEU A 10 -30.26 32.36 -11.19
C LEU A 10 -30.64 32.55 -12.67
N PRO A 11 -30.71 33.78 -13.23
CA PRO A 11 -31.05 33.94 -14.65
C PRO A 11 -30.04 33.26 -15.57
N ALA A 12 -28.74 33.53 -15.37
CA ALA A 12 -27.66 32.92 -16.16
C ALA A 12 -27.65 31.39 -16.02
N LEU A 13 -27.90 30.88 -14.81
CA LEU A 13 -27.98 29.45 -14.55
C LEU A 13 -29.15 28.78 -15.29
N LYS A 14 -30.34 29.39 -15.26
CA LYS A 14 -31.53 28.89 -15.98
C LYS A 14 -31.27 28.81 -17.48
N ASP A 15 -30.67 29.86 -18.04
CA ASP A 15 -30.35 29.93 -19.46
C ASP A 15 -29.28 28.91 -19.88
N ALA A 16 -28.30 28.64 -19.02
CA ALA A 16 -27.28 27.63 -19.26
C ALA A 16 -27.90 26.22 -19.32
N LEU A 17 -28.72 25.86 -18.33
CA LEU A 17 -29.38 24.55 -18.27
C LEU A 17 -30.40 24.35 -19.41
N ALA A 18 -31.08 25.42 -19.82
CA ALA A 18 -32.01 25.37 -20.94
C ALA A 18 -31.31 25.06 -22.28
N ARG A 19 -30.11 25.62 -22.49
CA ARG A 19 -29.36 25.51 -23.76
C ARG A 19 -28.43 24.29 -23.84
N GLY A 20 -27.64 24.05 -22.81
CA GLY A 20 -26.51 23.10 -22.86
C GLY A 20 -26.68 21.84 -22.01
N GLY A 21 -27.79 21.73 -21.28
CA GLY A 21 -28.10 20.57 -20.45
C GLY A 21 -27.18 20.28 -19.26
N ALA A 22 -26.10 21.05 -19.10
CA ALA A 22 -25.27 21.02 -17.92
C ALA A 22 -24.83 22.44 -17.53
N ALA A 23 -24.54 22.65 -16.24
CA ALA A 23 -23.97 23.89 -15.73
C ALA A 23 -23.14 23.65 -14.47
N VAL A 24 -22.14 24.51 -14.26
CA VAL A 24 -21.34 24.55 -13.04
C VAL A 24 -21.66 25.84 -12.29
N LEU A 25 -22.03 25.74 -11.02
CA LEU A 25 -22.33 26.88 -10.16
C LEU A 25 -21.29 26.99 -9.05
N LEU A 26 -20.51 28.07 -9.08
CA LEU A 26 -19.55 28.43 -8.04
C LEU A 26 -20.18 29.48 -7.12
N ALA A 27 -20.43 29.09 -5.87
CA ALA A 27 -21.02 29.99 -4.88
C ALA A 27 -20.49 29.68 -3.48
N PRO A 28 -20.09 30.70 -2.69
CA PRO A 28 -19.55 30.47 -1.37
C PRO A 28 -20.61 29.89 -0.41
N PRO A 29 -20.19 29.16 0.63
CA PRO A 29 -21.11 28.60 1.60
C PRO A 29 -21.98 29.69 2.26
N GLY A 30 -23.30 29.47 2.30
CA GLY A 30 -24.25 30.45 2.84
C GLY A 30 -24.84 31.42 1.80
N ALA A 31 -24.37 31.42 0.55
CA ALA A 31 -24.99 32.21 -0.53
C ALA A 31 -26.43 31.77 -0.87
N GLY A 32 -26.82 30.55 -0.44
CA GLY A 32 -28.15 29.99 -0.65
C GLY A 32 -28.23 28.97 -1.80
N LYS A 33 -27.10 28.49 -2.34
CA LYS A 33 -27.07 27.52 -3.46
C LYS A 33 -27.95 26.28 -3.20
N THR A 34 -27.74 25.60 -2.07
CA THR A 34 -28.43 24.37 -1.68
C THR A 34 -29.95 24.56 -1.49
N THR A 35 -30.37 25.73 -1.00
CA THR A 35 -31.74 25.95 -0.53
C THR A 35 -32.60 26.79 -1.47
N ALA A 36 -31.99 27.55 -2.39
CA ALA A 36 -32.72 28.41 -3.32
C ALA A 36 -32.68 27.89 -4.76
N VAL A 37 -31.56 27.29 -5.20
CA VAL A 37 -31.40 26.85 -6.59
C VAL A 37 -32.39 25.74 -6.97
N PRO A 38 -32.58 24.67 -6.18
CA PRO A 38 -33.55 23.62 -6.55
C PRO A 38 -34.97 24.18 -6.68
N LEU A 39 -35.37 25.08 -5.77
CA LEU A 39 -36.68 25.73 -5.80
C LEU A 39 -36.86 26.60 -7.06
N ALA A 40 -35.83 27.38 -7.43
CA ALA A 40 -35.87 28.23 -8.61
C ALA A 40 -35.97 27.47 -9.94
N LEU A 41 -35.59 26.19 -9.95
CA LEU A 41 -35.58 25.32 -11.12
C LEU A 41 -36.85 24.45 -11.25
N LEU A 42 -37.74 24.44 -10.25
CA LEU A 42 -38.91 23.56 -10.16
C LEU A 42 -39.90 23.70 -11.34
N ASP A 43 -40.05 24.93 -11.82
CA ASP A 43 -41.05 25.31 -12.84
C ASP A 43 -40.41 25.60 -14.21
N GLN A 44 -39.17 25.16 -14.42
CA GLN A 44 -38.53 25.33 -15.73
C GLN A 44 -39.22 24.47 -16.80
N PRO A 45 -39.50 25.02 -18.00
CA PRO A 45 -40.25 24.30 -19.04
C PRO A 45 -39.64 22.95 -19.43
N TRP A 46 -38.31 22.88 -19.52
CA TRP A 46 -37.58 21.66 -19.87
C TRP A 46 -37.70 20.56 -18.81
N LEU A 47 -38.03 20.90 -17.56
CA LEU A 47 -38.22 19.91 -16.51
C LEU A 47 -39.53 19.14 -16.69
N THR A 48 -40.54 19.70 -17.39
CA THR A 48 -41.79 19.01 -17.75
C THR A 48 -42.50 18.31 -16.57
N GLY A 49 -42.44 18.91 -15.37
CA GLY A 49 -43.04 18.32 -14.17
C GLY A 49 -42.25 17.14 -13.56
N ARG A 50 -41.08 16.77 -14.10
CA ARG A 50 -40.22 15.71 -13.58
C ARG A 50 -39.50 16.12 -12.30
N LYS A 51 -38.92 15.13 -11.61
CA LYS A 51 -38.25 15.32 -10.32
C LYS A 51 -36.86 15.94 -10.50
N ILE A 52 -36.46 16.69 -9.48
CA ILE A 52 -35.08 17.11 -9.22
C ILE A 52 -34.54 16.20 -8.13
N VAL A 53 -33.42 15.54 -8.39
CA VAL A 53 -32.69 14.80 -7.36
C VAL A 53 -31.45 15.61 -7.00
N MET A 54 -31.29 15.94 -5.73
CA MET A 54 -30.12 16.64 -5.23
C MET A 54 -29.31 15.71 -4.35
N GLN A 55 -28.11 15.37 -4.80
CA GLN A 55 -27.15 14.59 -4.05
C GLN A 55 -26.46 15.46 -3.00
N GLU A 56 -26.43 14.96 -1.77
CA GLU A 56 -25.84 15.62 -0.60
C GLU A 56 -24.98 14.63 0.22
N PRO A 57 -23.65 14.85 0.35
CA PRO A 57 -22.74 13.87 0.97
C PRO A 57 -23.08 13.54 2.43
N ARG A 58 -23.69 14.48 3.16
CA ARG A 58 -23.90 14.36 4.61
C ARG A 58 -25.37 14.23 4.96
N ARG A 59 -25.72 13.22 5.76
CA ARG A 59 -27.09 12.98 6.26
C ARG A 59 -27.70 14.20 6.96
N VAL A 60 -26.90 14.90 7.78
CA VAL A 60 -27.36 16.10 8.51
C VAL A 60 -27.65 17.25 7.56
N ALA A 61 -26.79 17.45 6.55
CA ALA A 61 -26.96 18.47 5.52
C ALA A 61 -28.22 18.19 4.67
N ALA A 62 -28.38 16.95 4.19
CA ALA A 62 -29.55 16.55 3.41
C ALA A 62 -30.88 16.84 4.14
N ARG A 63 -30.96 16.50 5.44
CA ARG A 63 -32.14 16.79 6.27
C ARG A 63 -32.35 18.30 6.46
N ALA A 64 -31.29 19.04 6.75
CA ALA A 64 -31.36 20.48 6.98
C ALA A 64 -31.77 21.23 5.69
N ALA A 65 -31.20 20.87 4.55
CA ALA A 65 -31.53 21.41 3.24
C ALA A 65 -33.02 21.21 2.90
N ALA A 66 -33.50 19.96 3.01
CA ALA A 66 -34.90 19.64 2.75
C ALA A 66 -35.87 20.39 3.68
N ARG A 67 -35.55 20.47 4.99
CA ARG A 67 -36.35 21.25 5.96
C ARG A 67 -36.38 22.73 5.61
N ARG A 68 -35.23 23.31 5.27
CA ARG A 68 -35.13 24.73 4.95
C ARG A 68 -35.89 25.09 3.66
N MET A 69 -35.80 24.23 2.64
CA MET A 69 -36.57 24.38 1.40
C MET A 69 -38.08 24.25 1.65
N ALA A 70 -38.53 23.25 2.41
CA ALA A 70 -39.95 23.09 2.75
C ALA A 70 -40.50 24.29 3.53
N GLN A 71 -39.75 24.79 4.52
CA GLN A 71 -40.09 26.01 5.25
C GLN A 71 -40.21 27.24 4.34
N THR A 72 -39.37 27.35 3.31
CA THR A 72 -39.42 28.45 2.34
C THR A 72 -40.71 28.43 1.52
N LEU A 73 -41.28 27.24 1.30
CA LEU A 73 -42.58 27.04 0.64
C LEU A 73 -43.77 27.13 1.60
N GLY A 74 -43.55 27.23 2.92
CA GLY A 74 -44.62 27.16 3.92
C GLY A 74 -45.21 25.75 4.08
N GLU A 75 -44.45 24.71 3.73
CA GLU A 75 -44.88 23.31 3.77
C GLU A 75 -44.09 22.48 4.80
N GLU A 76 -44.62 21.32 5.16
CA GLU A 76 -43.86 20.28 5.86
C GLU A 76 -42.99 19.45 4.89
N VAL A 77 -41.90 18.89 5.40
CA VAL A 77 -41.05 17.98 4.62
C VAL A 77 -41.83 16.71 4.26
N GLY A 78 -41.73 16.30 2.99
CA GLY A 78 -42.49 15.19 2.42
C GLY A 78 -43.64 15.65 1.51
N GLY A 79 -43.94 16.96 1.49
CA GLY A 79 -44.76 17.62 0.47
C GLY A 79 -44.00 17.77 -0.85
N THR A 80 -43.83 19.00 -1.33
CA THR A 80 -43.09 19.29 -2.57
C THR A 80 -41.60 18.93 -2.45
N VAL A 81 -41.02 19.06 -1.26
CA VAL A 81 -39.62 18.76 -0.97
C VAL A 81 -39.52 17.64 0.06
N GLY A 82 -38.67 16.65 -0.23
CA GLY A 82 -38.43 15.50 0.64
C GLY A 82 -36.96 15.11 0.70
N TYR A 83 -36.63 14.13 1.55
CA TYR A 83 -35.29 13.56 1.61
C TYR A 83 -35.30 12.04 1.80
N ARG A 84 -34.19 11.40 1.40
CA ARG A 84 -33.85 10.02 1.76
C ARG A 84 -32.43 9.95 2.30
N VAL A 85 -32.31 9.47 3.52
CA VAL A 85 -31.02 9.17 4.16
C VAL A 85 -31.06 7.75 4.73
N ARG A 86 -29.90 7.17 5.07
CA ARG A 86 -29.87 5.85 5.71
C ARG A 86 -30.77 5.82 6.96
N LEU A 87 -31.62 4.81 7.06
CA LEU A 87 -32.61 4.58 8.14
C LEU A 87 -33.73 5.63 8.30
N ASP A 88 -33.88 6.59 7.39
CA ASP A 88 -34.92 7.62 7.50
C ASP A 88 -35.30 8.26 6.16
N SER A 89 -36.59 8.34 5.87
CA SER A 89 -37.13 8.89 4.63
C SER A 89 -38.41 9.67 4.88
N ARG A 90 -38.52 10.81 4.20
CA ARG A 90 -39.68 11.71 4.20
C ARG A 90 -39.95 12.17 2.77
N VAL A 91 -40.57 11.28 1.98
CA VAL A 91 -40.92 11.51 0.57
C VAL A 91 -42.34 11.02 0.34
N GLY A 92 -43.18 11.87 -0.26
CA GLY A 92 -44.57 11.57 -0.60
C GLY A 92 -44.81 11.53 -2.12
N PRO A 93 -46.06 11.27 -2.55
CA PRO A 93 -46.41 11.22 -3.98
C PRO A 93 -46.30 12.59 -4.68
N LYS A 94 -46.36 13.70 -3.92
CA LYS A 94 -46.23 15.07 -4.43
C LYS A 94 -44.79 15.57 -4.50
N THR A 95 -43.82 14.80 -3.99
CA THR A 95 -42.44 15.26 -3.89
C THR A 95 -41.80 15.40 -5.28
N ARG A 96 -41.34 16.61 -5.55
CA ARG A 96 -40.67 17.03 -6.79
C ARG A 96 -39.18 17.26 -6.59
N ILE A 97 -38.75 17.69 -5.40
CA ILE A 97 -37.32 17.79 -5.03
C ILE A 97 -37.01 16.73 -3.99
N GLU A 98 -36.06 15.87 -4.31
CA GLU A 98 -35.65 14.77 -3.44
C GLU A 98 -34.17 14.94 -3.10
N VAL A 99 -33.88 15.26 -1.83
CA VAL A 99 -32.50 15.35 -1.33
C VAL A 99 -32.03 13.98 -0.87
N VAL A 100 -30.99 13.43 -1.49
CA VAL A 100 -30.57 12.05 -1.30
C VAL A 100 -29.09 12.00 -0.97
N THR A 101 -28.70 11.15 -0.02
CA THR A 101 -27.28 10.91 0.28
C THR A 101 -26.63 10.01 -0.75
N ASP A 102 -25.35 10.24 -1.03
CA ASP A 102 -24.48 9.57 -2.01
C ASP A 102 -24.81 8.08 -2.22
N GLY A 103 -24.57 7.21 -1.24
CA GLY A 103 -24.80 5.77 -1.39
C GLY A 103 -26.25 5.35 -1.65
N LEU A 104 -27.27 6.16 -1.29
CA LEU A 104 -28.66 5.88 -1.69
C LEU A 104 -28.94 6.32 -3.12
N PHE A 105 -28.31 7.42 -3.57
CA PHE A 105 -28.42 7.88 -4.95
C PHE A 105 -27.73 6.92 -5.91
N LEU A 106 -26.50 6.49 -5.58
CA LEU A 106 -25.75 5.52 -6.38
C LEU A 106 -26.52 4.21 -6.56
N ARG A 107 -27.10 3.65 -5.48
CA ARG A 107 -27.93 2.44 -5.58
C ARG A 107 -29.16 2.62 -6.48
N ARG A 108 -29.79 3.80 -6.42
CA ARG A 108 -30.92 4.11 -7.31
C ARG A 108 -30.46 4.14 -8.76
N LEU A 109 -29.32 4.78 -9.02
CA LEU A 109 -28.73 4.86 -10.35
C LEU A 109 -28.35 3.48 -10.90
N GLN A 110 -27.77 2.61 -10.06
CA GLN A 110 -27.46 1.23 -10.44
C GLN A 110 -28.71 0.41 -10.78
N ALA A 111 -29.79 0.59 -10.02
CA ALA A 111 -31.05 -0.13 -10.27
C ALA A 111 -31.81 0.41 -11.48
N ASP A 112 -31.68 1.71 -11.77
CA ASP A 112 -32.29 2.38 -12.90
C ASP A 112 -31.30 3.39 -13.53
N PRO A 113 -30.44 2.91 -14.45
CA PRO A 113 -29.48 3.75 -15.18
C PRO A 113 -30.12 4.88 -15.97
N SER A 114 -31.40 4.73 -16.34
CA SER A 114 -32.14 5.75 -17.07
C SER A 114 -32.62 6.89 -16.18
N LEU A 115 -32.68 6.71 -14.85
CA LEU A 115 -33.27 7.65 -13.89
C LEU A 115 -34.66 8.15 -14.36
N ASP A 116 -35.56 7.20 -14.62
CA ASP A 116 -36.89 7.50 -15.13
C ASP A 116 -37.65 8.45 -14.19
N GLY A 117 -38.33 9.44 -14.80
CA GLY A 117 -39.05 10.48 -14.09
C GLY A 117 -38.17 11.56 -13.42
N VAL A 118 -36.84 11.49 -13.55
CA VAL A 118 -35.91 12.56 -13.16
C VAL A 118 -35.57 13.41 -14.38
N GLY A 119 -35.59 14.74 -14.23
CA GLY A 119 -35.19 15.69 -15.28
C GLY A 119 -33.96 16.53 -14.93
N LEU A 120 -33.57 16.59 -13.65
CA LEU A 120 -32.35 17.26 -13.20
C LEU A 120 -31.70 16.48 -12.05
N VAL A 121 -30.40 16.24 -12.17
CA VAL A 121 -29.54 15.82 -11.06
C VAL A 121 -28.65 16.98 -10.64
N ILE A 122 -28.64 17.27 -9.33
CA ILE A 122 -27.79 18.30 -8.73
C ILE A 122 -26.76 17.59 -7.86
N PHE A 123 -25.47 17.81 -8.13
CA PHE A 123 -24.36 17.41 -7.26
C PHE A 123 -23.98 18.60 -6.38
N ASP A 124 -24.43 18.61 -5.12
CA ASP A 124 -24.03 19.65 -4.17
C ASP A 124 -22.70 19.30 -3.51
N GLU A 125 -22.02 20.32 -2.99
CA GLU A 125 -20.76 20.20 -2.25
C GLU A 125 -19.66 19.40 -3.01
N LEU A 126 -19.63 19.48 -4.35
CA LEU A 126 -18.71 18.69 -5.21
C LEU A 126 -17.21 18.92 -4.89
N HIS A 127 -16.87 20.01 -4.21
CA HIS A 127 -15.52 20.27 -3.71
C HIS A 127 -15.05 19.31 -2.61
N GLU A 128 -15.94 18.56 -1.95
CA GLU A 128 -15.53 17.50 -1.02
C GLU A 128 -14.85 16.33 -1.73
N ARG A 129 -15.05 16.17 -3.07
CA ARG A 129 -14.40 15.15 -3.92
C ARG A 129 -14.49 13.74 -3.33
N GLY A 130 -15.66 13.42 -2.79
CA GLY A 130 -15.98 12.11 -2.23
C GLY A 130 -16.10 11.05 -3.32
N LEU A 131 -15.72 9.81 -2.99
CA LEU A 131 -15.63 8.71 -3.96
C LEU A 131 -16.99 8.37 -4.59
N GLU A 132 -18.04 8.26 -3.78
CA GLU A 132 -19.39 7.96 -4.27
C GLU A 132 -19.98 9.12 -5.10
N THR A 133 -19.64 10.37 -4.76
CA THR A 133 -20.01 11.55 -5.54
C THR A 133 -19.33 11.58 -6.90
N ASP A 134 -18.01 11.39 -6.95
CA ASP A 134 -17.25 11.37 -8.20
C ASP A 134 -17.73 10.21 -9.12
N LEU A 135 -18.00 9.02 -8.54
CA LEU A 135 -18.58 7.88 -9.29
C LEU A 135 -19.98 8.22 -9.82
N SER A 136 -20.87 8.74 -8.97
CA SER A 136 -22.24 9.06 -9.37
C SER A 136 -22.26 10.12 -10.48
N LEU A 137 -21.36 11.11 -10.43
CA LEU A 137 -21.20 12.10 -11.49
C LEU A 137 -20.77 11.45 -12.81
N ALA A 138 -19.79 10.54 -12.77
CA ALA A 138 -19.33 9.82 -13.96
C ALA A 138 -20.45 8.98 -14.59
N LEU A 139 -21.17 8.20 -13.78
CA LEU A 139 -22.26 7.34 -14.24
C LEU A 139 -23.47 8.14 -14.77
N VAL A 140 -23.84 9.24 -14.10
CA VAL A 140 -24.92 10.13 -14.59
C VAL A 140 -24.52 10.80 -15.90
N ARG A 141 -23.26 11.21 -16.06
CA ARG A 141 -22.77 11.80 -17.31
C ARG A 141 -22.75 10.78 -18.45
N GLU A 142 -22.31 9.55 -18.18
CA GLU A 142 -22.38 8.48 -19.17
C GLU A 142 -23.84 8.18 -19.57
N ALA A 143 -24.75 8.05 -18.61
CA ALA A 143 -26.16 7.85 -18.87
C ALA A 143 -26.78 9.02 -19.66
N GLN A 144 -26.39 10.26 -19.37
CA GLN A 144 -26.81 11.45 -20.13
C GLN A 144 -26.34 11.37 -21.59
N MET A 145 -25.10 10.93 -21.83
CA MET A 145 -24.53 10.82 -23.18
C MET A 145 -25.07 9.63 -23.98
N ALA A 146 -25.41 8.53 -23.31
CA ALA A 146 -25.78 7.27 -23.98
C ALA A 146 -27.29 7.02 -24.04
N LEU A 147 -28.06 7.51 -23.06
CA LEU A 147 -29.47 7.14 -22.86
C LEU A 147 -30.42 8.33 -22.67
N ARG A 148 -29.94 9.42 -22.05
CA ARG A 148 -30.79 10.51 -21.54
C ARG A 148 -30.23 11.90 -21.88
N GLU A 149 -30.17 12.22 -23.17
CA GLU A 149 -29.73 13.56 -23.65
C GLU A 149 -30.59 14.71 -23.08
N ASP A 150 -31.82 14.39 -22.66
CA ASP A 150 -32.79 15.29 -22.06
C ASP A 150 -32.55 15.53 -20.55
N LEU A 151 -31.80 14.65 -19.86
CA LEU A 151 -31.47 14.81 -18.45
C LEU A 151 -30.52 16.00 -18.28
N ARG A 152 -30.76 16.83 -17.25
CA ARG A 152 -29.86 17.94 -16.93
C ARG A 152 -28.97 17.62 -15.73
N ILE A 153 -27.75 18.18 -15.75
CA ILE A 153 -26.76 18.02 -14.68
C ILE A 153 -26.35 19.40 -14.15
N LEU A 154 -26.43 19.60 -12.84
CA LEU A 154 -25.91 20.79 -12.19
C LEU A 154 -24.86 20.40 -11.15
N ALA A 155 -23.63 20.88 -11.33
CA ALA A 155 -22.58 20.74 -10.34
C ALA A 155 -22.49 22.03 -9.51
N MET A 156 -22.67 21.94 -8.19
CA MET A 156 -22.54 23.08 -7.28
C MET A 156 -21.30 22.94 -6.42
N SER A 157 -20.51 24.00 -6.31
CA SER A 157 -19.26 23.99 -5.56
C SER A 157 -18.97 25.33 -4.88
N ALA A 158 -18.25 25.27 -3.76
CA ALA A 158 -17.80 26.45 -3.03
C ALA A 158 -16.41 26.90 -3.45
N THR A 159 -15.53 25.96 -3.81
CA THR A 159 -14.09 26.20 -3.93
C THR A 159 -13.40 25.31 -4.97
N LEU A 160 -14.13 24.49 -5.72
CA LEU A 160 -13.53 23.59 -6.70
C LEU A 160 -13.09 24.37 -7.95
N ASP A 161 -12.07 23.87 -8.64
CA ASP A 161 -11.74 24.31 -10.00
C ASP A 161 -12.94 24.04 -10.93
N GLY A 162 -13.74 25.08 -11.17
CA GLY A 162 -14.91 25.00 -12.03
C GLY A 162 -14.57 24.61 -13.47
N ALA A 163 -13.35 24.85 -13.94
CA ALA A 163 -12.93 24.53 -15.29
C ALA A 163 -12.81 23.02 -15.51
N ALA A 164 -12.25 22.28 -14.54
CA ALA A 164 -12.14 20.82 -14.63
C ALA A 164 -13.53 20.15 -14.70
N VAL A 165 -14.48 20.64 -13.91
CA VAL A 165 -15.87 20.15 -13.93
C VAL A 165 -16.59 20.55 -15.20
N ALA A 166 -16.41 21.79 -15.66
CA ALA A 166 -17.00 22.27 -16.91
C ALA A 166 -16.55 21.41 -18.09
N LYS A 167 -15.23 21.14 -18.20
CA LYS A 167 -14.67 20.28 -19.24
C LYS A 167 -15.27 18.88 -19.21
N LEU A 168 -15.41 18.29 -18.01
CA LEU A 168 -16.04 16.98 -17.85
C LEU A 168 -17.48 16.95 -18.40
N LEU A 169 -18.22 18.03 -18.16
CA LEU A 169 -19.60 18.20 -18.58
C LEU A 169 -19.75 18.71 -20.02
N GLY A 170 -18.67 18.66 -20.83
CA GLY A 170 -18.68 19.08 -22.23
C GLY A 170 -18.63 20.60 -22.39
N ASP A 171 -17.67 21.24 -21.71
CA ASP A 171 -17.48 22.70 -21.68
C ASP A 171 -18.73 23.45 -21.16
N ALA A 172 -19.36 22.90 -20.13
CA ALA A 172 -20.55 23.47 -19.52
C ALA A 172 -20.28 24.88 -18.97
N PRO A 173 -21.23 25.83 -19.09
CA PRO A 173 -21.05 27.19 -18.56
C PRO A 173 -20.76 27.18 -17.05
N VAL A 174 -19.76 27.97 -16.65
CA VAL A 174 -19.45 28.24 -15.23
C VAL A 174 -20.13 29.55 -14.83
N ILE A 175 -21.03 29.48 -13.86
CA ILE A 175 -21.76 30.62 -13.31
C ILE A 175 -21.22 30.88 -11.91
N GLU A 176 -20.79 32.11 -11.65
CA GLU A 176 -20.27 32.54 -10.36
C GLU A 176 -21.28 33.42 -9.62
N SER A 177 -21.47 33.16 -8.33
CA SER A 177 -22.19 34.04 -7.42
C SER A 177 -21.20 34.62 -6.42
N ALA A 178 -20.93 35.92 -6.55
CA ALA A 178 -20.20 36.68 -5.55
C ALA A 178 -21.08 36.81 -4.29
N GLY A 179 -20.93 35.89 -3.34
CA GLY A 179 -21.71 35.93 -2.10
C GLY A 179 -21.56 37.26 -1.35
N ARG A 180 -22.56 37.63 -0.54
CA ARG A 180 -22.44 38.71 0.46
C ARG A 180 -21.76 38.15 1.71
N MET A 181 -20.43 38.10 1.73
CA MET A 181 -19.67 37.83 2.95
C MET A 181 -19.18 39.14 3.55
N PHE A 182 -19.39 39.34 4.85
CA PHE A 182 -18.80 40.43 5.59
C PHE A 182 -17.27 40.23 5.70
N PRO A 183 -16.48 41.31 5.80
CA PRO A 183 -15.03 41.20 5.94
C PRO A 183 -14.66 40.44 7.21
N VAL A 184 -13.69 39.52 7.09
CA VAL A 184 -13.14 38.74 8.21
C VAL A 184 -11.67 39.08 8.38
N GLN A 185 -11.31 39.72 9.49
CA GLN A 185 -9.91 39.98 9.84
C GLN A 185 -9.23 38.66 10.19
N THR A 186 -8.08 38.36 9.55
CA THR A 186 -7.30 37.16 9.85
C THR A 186 -6.10 37.53 10.72
N ARG A 187 -5.93 36.86 11.85
CA ARG A 187 -4.77 36.99 12.73
C ARG A 187 -4.01 35.67 12.77
N TYR A 188 -2.72 35.72 12.46
CA TYR A 188 -1.80 34.59 12.54
C TYR A 188 -1.03 34.63 13.85
N LEU A 189 -0.42 33.52 14.24
CA LEU A 189 0.61 33.52 15.27
C LEU A 189 1.94 33.98 14.67
N ASP A 190 2.80 34.60 15.48
CA ASP A 190 4.13 35.04 15.01
C ASP A 190 5.02 33.86 14.59
N ARG A 191 4.85 32.73 15.28
CA ARG A 191 5.53 31.46 14.99
C ARG A 191 4.58 30.29 15.18
N ASP A 192 4.92 29.17 14.55
CA ASP A 192 4.19 27.93 14.78
C ASP A 192 4.38 27.47 16.23
N PRO A 193 3.30 27.10 16.93
CA PRO A 193 3.36 26.80 18.35
C PRO A 193 3.90 25.38 18.61
N ASP A 194 4.77 25.24 19.60
CA ASP A 194 5.19 23.95 20.15
C ASP A 194 4.17 23.44 21.18
N GLY A 195 3.99 22.12 21.25
CA GLY A 195 3.12 21.47 22.24
C GLY A 195 1.81 20.91 21.67
N ARG A 196 0.86 20.58 22.54
CA ARG A 196 -0.40 19.93 22.12
C ARG A 196 -1.41 20.95 21.63
N ILE A 197 -2.08 20.63 20.54
CA ILE A 197 -3.08 21.51 19.91
C ILE A 197 -4.18 21.95 20.87
N GLU A 198 -4.67 21.05 21.72
CA GLU A 198 -5.72 21.34 22.72
C GLU A 198 -5.29 22.37 23.78
N ASP A 199 -4.00 22.45 24.13
CA ASP A 199 -3.47 23.43 25.08
C ASP A 199 -3.43 24.82 24.42
N ILE A 200 -2.95 24.87 23.18
CA ILE A 200 -2.82 26.10 22.38
C ILE A 200 -4.20 26.65 22.02
N VAL A 201 -5.12 25.79 21.62
CA VAL A 201 -6.51 26.14 21.32
C VAL A 201 -7.23 26.65 22.57
N ALA A 202 -7.12 25.97 23.71
CA ALA A 202 -7.78 26.40 24.93
C ALA A 202 -7.26 27.76 25.41
N SER A 203 -5.94 27.93 25.49
CA SER A 203 -5.33 29.21 25.90
C SER A 203 -5.70 30.37 24.96
N THR A 204 -5.65 30.15 23.64
CA THR A 204 -6.04 31.19 22.68
C THR A 204 -7.53 31.49 22.75
N THR A 205 -8.38 30.48 22.89
CA THR A 205 -9.83 30.67 23.01
C THR A 205 -10.17 31.53 24.22
N ARG A 206 -9.56 31.29 25.40
CA ARG A 206 -9.82 32.15 26.58
C ARG A 206 -9.47 33.62 26.32
N ARG A 207 -8.31 33.89 25.72
CA ARG A 207 -7.90 35.25 25.37
C ARG A 207 -8.86 35.90 24.37
N VAL A 208 -9.19 35.19 23.29
CA VAL A 208 -10.09 35.71 22.26
C VAL A 208 -11.49 35.97 22.82
N ILE A 209 -11.99 35.12 23.71
CA ILE A 209 -13.29 35.32 24.36
C ILE A 209 -13.27 36.55 25.28
N ALA A 210 -12.15 36.84 25.94
CA ALA A 210 -12.00 38.05 26.75
C ALA A 210 -11.95 39.33 25.89
N ASP A 211 -11.28 39.27 24.73
CA ASP A 211 -11.00 40.45 23.89
C ASP A 211 -12.11 40.77 22.86
N GLU A 212 -12.87 39.76 22.43
CA GLU A 212 -13.82 39.87 21.32
C GLU A 212 -15.26 39.54 21.77
N ALA A 213 -16.23 40.28 21.23
CA ALA A 213 -17.66 40.02 21.42
C ALA A 213 -18.18 38.97 20.42
N GLY A 214 -19.25 38.27 20.82
CA GLY A 214 -19.95 37.28 19.99
C GLY A 214 -19.55 35.83 20.27
N SER A 215 -20.20 34.90 19.57
CA SER A 215 -19.93 33.47 19.72
C SER A 215 -18.73 33.04 18.88
N ALA A 216 -18.01 32.03 19.38
CA ALA A 216 -16.82 31.47 18.73
C ALA A 216 -17.06 30.08 18.19
N LEU A 217 -16.47 29.80 17.03
CA LEU A 217 -16.36 28.47 16.45
C LEU A 217 -14.89 28.06 16.43
N VAL A 218 -14.59 26.93 17.08
CA VAL A 218 -13.23 26.46 17.31
C VAL A 218 -13.02 25.14 16.57
N PHE A 219 -12.10 25.09 15.61
CA PHE A 219 -11.83 23.89 14.82
C PHE A 219 -10.71 23.05 15.43
N LEU A 220 -11.02 21.78 15.68
CA LEU A 220 -10.11 20.76 16.21
C LEU A 220 -10.15 19.50 15.32
N PRO A 221 -9.06 18.71 15.26
CA PRO A 221 -8.95 17.60 14.32
C PRO A 221 -9.85 16.41 14.68
N GLY A 222 -10.27 16.25 15.94
CA GLY A 222 -11.11 15.12 16.35
C GLY A 222 -11.68 15.21 17.75
N VAL A 223 -12.51 14.21 18.10
CA VAL A 223 -13.26 14.16 19.37
C VAL A 223 -12.33 14.09 20.58
N GLY A 224 -11.21 13.37 20.48
CA GLY A 224 -10.23 13.29 21.56
C GLY A 224 -9.66 14.66 21.91
N GLU A 225 -9.34 15.46 20.90
CA GLU A 225 -8.85 16.83 21.08
C GLU A 225 -9.96 17.76 21.58
N ILE A 226 -11.20 17.61 21.08
CA ILE A 226 -12.37 18.36 21.55
C ILE A 226 -12.61 18.15 23.05
N ARG A 227 -12.65 16.91 23.53
CA ARG A 227 -12.88 16.61 24.96
C ARG A 227 -11.77 17.18 25.84
N ARG A 228 -10.52 17.04 25.41
CA ARG A 228 -9.36 17.59 26.14
C ARG A 228 -9.36 19.12 26.15
N ALA A 229 -9.76 19.77 25.07
CA ALA A 229 -9.94 21.22 25.03
C ALA A 229 -11.13 21.68 25.89
N GLU A 230 -12.22 20.91 25.89
CA GLU A 230 -13.40 21.16 26.72
C GLU A 230 -13.07 21.12 28.21
N GLU A 231 -12.35 20.08 28.65
CA GLU A 231 -11.84 19.95 30.03
C GLU A 231 -11.00 21.15 30.44
N ARG A 232 -10.12 21.63 29.54
CA ARG A 232 -9.30 22.82 29.81
C ARG A 232 -10.13 24.09 29.90
N LEU A 233 -11.16 24.22 29.07
CA LEU A 233 -11.95 25.46 28.98
C LEU A 233 -13.03 25.59 30.06
N ARG A 234 -13.46 24.48 30.66
CA ARG A 234 -14.60 24.41 31.59
C ARG A 234 -14.59 25.49 32.69
N ASP A 235 -13.44 25.70 33.34
CA ASP A 235 -13.33 26.61 34.49
C ASP A 235 -12.71 27.97 34.14
N GLY A 236 -12.49 28.24 32.84
CA GLY A 236 -11.76 29.43 32.38
C GLY A 236 -12.54 30.35 31.45
N LEU A 237 -13.86 30.13 31.30
CA LEU A 237 -14.74 30.96 30.47
C LEU A 237 -15.63 31.85 31.35
N PRO A 238 -16.03 33.05 30.86
CA PRO A 238 -16.99 33.90 31.55
C PRO A 238 -18.35 33.19 31.79
N GLY A 239 -19.06 33.52 32.87
CA GLY A 239 -20.31 32.84 33.26
C GLY A 239 -21.50 32.99 32.29
N ASP A 240 -21.41 33.93 31.34
CA ASP A 240 -22.35 34.14 30.24
C ASP A 240 -22.01 33.33 28.98
N THR A 241 -20.95 32.51 29.02
CA THR A 241 -20.41 31.77 27.87
C THR A 241 -20.68 30.28 27.99
N ASP A 242 -21.50 29.74 27.09
CA ASP A 242 -21.81 28.32 27.02
C ASP A 242 -20.76 27.57 26.20
N LEU A 243 -20.18 26.51 26.76
CA LEU A 243 -19.25 25.62 26.04
C LEU A 243 -20.03 24.43 25.45
N VAL A 244 -19.96 24.26 24.13
CA VAL A 244 -20.77 23.26 23.42
C VAL A 244 -19.93 22.50 22.39
N PRO A 245 -19.83 21.16 22.47
CA PRO A 245 -19.17 20.39 21.42
C PRO A 245 -20.04 20.24 20.17
N LEU A 246 -19.41 20.05 19.01
CA LEU A 246 -20.06 19.71 17.74
C LEU A 246 -19.25 18.69 16.92
N TYR A 247 -19.69 17.43 16.95
CA TYR A 247 -19.15 16.35 16.14
C TYR A 247 -20.24 15.32 15.82
N GLY A 248 -20.00 14.45 14.84
CA GLY A 248 -21.04 13.60 14.24
C GLY A 248 -21.73 12.62 15.20
N ASP A 249 -21.10 12.27 16.33
CA ASP A 249 -21.61 11.28 17.31
C ASP A 249 -22.62 11.86 18.30
N LEU A 250 -22.77 13.18 18.33
CA LEU A 250 -23.70 13.83 19.25
C LEU A 250 -25.14 13.48 18.88
N SER A 251 -26.03 13.45 19.88
CA SER A 251 -27.47 13.29 19.64
C SER A 251 -28.01 14.46 18.81
N ALA A 252 -29.14 14.24 18.14
CA ALA A 252 -29.78 15.30 17.32
C ALA A 252 -30.07 16.57 18.15
N ALA A 253 -30.48 16.42 19.41
CA ALA A 253 -30.74 17.54 20.32
C ALA A 253 -29.46 18.31 20.68
N GLU A 254 -28.34 17.62 20.88
CA GLU A 254 -27.04 18.26 21.15
C GLU A 254 -26.48 18.99 19.92
N GLN A 255 -26.60 18.38 18.74
CA GLN A 255 -26.24 19.05 17.48
C GLN A 255 -27.10 20.30 17.26
N ASP A 256 -28.42 20.20 17.45
CA ASP A 256 -29.34 21.33 17.38
C ASP A 256 -28.97 22.45 18.37
N ARG A 257 -28.56 22.09 19.58
CA ARG A 257 -28.08 23.06 20.58
C ARG A 257 -26.83 23.82 20.12
N ALA A 258 -25.89 23.12 19.47
CA ALA A 258 -24.70 23.76 18.92
C ALA A 258 -25.02 24.69 17.74
N ILE A 259 -26.02 24.35 16.93
CA ILE A 259 -26.43 25.10 15.73
C ILE A 259 -27.19 26.38 16.11
N ARG A 260 -28.20 26.27 16.98
CA ARG A 260 -29.13 27.35 17.32
C ARG A 260 -28.42 28.56 17.95
N PRO A 261 -28.88 29.80 17.70
CA PRO A 261 -28.29 30.97 18.31
C PRO A 261 -28.37 30.92 19.84
N SER A 262 -27.37 31.49 20.51
CA SER A 262 -27.40 31.64 21.97
C SER A 262 -28.54 32.58 22.40
N PRO A 263 -29.12 32.38 23.60
CA PRO A 263 -30.07 33.33 24.17
C PRO A 263 -29.48 34.74 24.28
N SER A 264 -30.34 35.76 24.23
CA SER A 264 -29.92 37.16 24.38
C SER A 264 -29.14 37.36 25.69
N GLY A 265 -28.01 38.07 25.62
CA GLY A 265 -27.11 38.30 26.76
C GLY A 265 -26.18 37.13 27.09
N ARG A 266 -26.20 36.04 26.31
CA ARG A 266 -25.24 34.94 26.39
C ARG A 266 -24.51 34.76 25.05
N ARG A 267 -23.40 34.04 25.09
CA ARG A 267 -22.62 33.62 23.92
C ARG A 267 -22.26 32.15 24.02
N LYS A 268 -21.80 31.54 22.93
CA LYS A 268 -21.31 30.16 22.94
C LYS A 268 -19.92 30.03 22.35
N VAL A 269 -19.18 29.03 22.84
CA VAL A 269 -17.97 28.50 22.24
C VAL A 269 -18.29 27.11 21.71
N VAL A 270 -18.30 26.97 20.39
CA VAL A 270 -18.57 25.70 19.72
C VAL A 270 -17.25 25.02 19.37
N LEU A 271 -16.94 23.90 20.02
CA LEU A 271 -15.77 23.08 19.71
C LEU A 271 -16.12 22.05 18.63
N ALA A 272 -15.66 22.25 17.40
CA ALA A 272 -16.11 21.50 16.23
C ALA A 272 -14.99 20.78 15.48
N THR A 273 -15.36 19.69 14.82
CA THR A 273 -14.57 19.08 13.74
C THR A 273 -14.89 19.74 12.40
N ALA A 274 -14.38 19.18 11.29
CA ALA A 274 -14.72 19.61 9.93
C ALA A 274 -16.24 19.55 9.61
N ILE A 275 -17.09 18.96 10.47
CA ILE A 275 -18.55 18.98 10.31
C ILE A 275 -19.13 20.41 10.22
N ALA A 276 -18.46 21.40 10.81
CA ALA A 276 -18.87 22.80 10.75
C ALA A 276 -18.26 23.57 9.56
N GLU A 277 -17.40 22.93 8.75
CA GLU A 277 -16.62 23.57 7.69
C GLU A 277 -17.43 23.88 6.43
N THR A 278 -18.29 22.95 5.99
CA THR A 278 -18.94 22.99 4.65
C THR A 278 -20.47 23.00 4.74
N SER A 279 -21.09 22.13 5.53
CA SER A 279 -22.53 21.85 5.34
C SER A 279 -23.50 22.37 6.42
N LEU A 280 -23.01 23.05 7.46
CA LEU A 280 -23.84 23.48 8.60
C LEU A 280 -23.66 24.97 8.91
N THR A 281 -24.73 25.76 8.86
CA THR A 281 -24.69 27.15 9.32
C THR A 281 -24.88 27.17 10.84
N ILE A 282 -23.89 27.65 11.57
CA ILE A 282 -24.01 27.89 13.01
C ILE A 282 -24.37 29.36 13.18
N ASP A 283 -25.56 29.62 13.71
CA ASP A 283 -26.05 30.98 13.87
C ASP A 283 -25.32 31.68 15.04
N GLY A 284 -25.05 32.98 14.85
CA GLY A 284 -24.46 33.86 15.86
C GLY A 284 -22.93 33.79 16.00
N VAL A 285 -22.22 33.12 15.08
CA VAL A 285 -20.76 33.04 15.08
C VAL A 285 -20.13 34.26 14.40
N ARG A 286 -19.27 34.95 15.14
CA ARG A 286 -18.45 36.09 14.67
C ARG A 286 -16.95 35.79 14.76
N ILE A 287 -16.56 34.85 15.62
CA ILE A 287 -15.18 34.51 15.93
C ILE A 287 -14.89 33.10 15.44
N VAL A 288 -13.78 32.91 14.74
CA VAL A 288 -13.22 31.59 14.42
C VAL A 288 -11.85 31.42 15.05
N VAL A 289 -11.62 30.27 15.68
CA VAL A 289 -10.29 29.84 16.15
C VAL A 289 -9.96 28.54 15.42
N ASP A 290 -9.01 28.59 14.49
CA ASP A 290 -8.65 27.43 13.68
C ASP A 290 -7.36 26.79 14.20
N GLY A 291 -7.45 25.55 14.65
CA GLY A 291 -6.29 24.76 15.05
C GLY A 291 -5.36 24.40 13.89
N GLY A 292 -5.82 24.46 12.64
CA GLY A 292 -4.99 24.24 11.45
C GLY A 292 -4.74 22.79 11.09
N TYR A 293 -5.48 21.86 11.70
CA TYR A 293 -5.41 20.43 11.42
C TYR A 293 -6.79 19.83 11.13
N MET A 294 -6.78 18.68 10.46
CA MET A 294 -7.95 17.85 10.21
C MET A 294 -7.56 16.37 10.25
N ARG A 295 -8.53 15.49 10.48
CA ARG A 295 -8.36 14.04 10.44
C ARG A 295 -8.91 13.52 9.11
N VAL A 296 -8.08 12.81 8.34
CA VAL A 296 -8.47 12.21 7.05
C VAL A 296 -8.26 10.70 7.08
N PRO A 297 -9.18 9.91 6.50
CA PRO A 297 -8.93 8.49 6.26
C PRO A 297 -7.88 8.33 5.15
N ARG A 298 -7.00 7.34 5.31
CA ARG A 298 -5.97 6.94 4.35
C ARG A 298 -5.96 5.43 4.22
N PHE A 299 -6.26 4.92 3.04
CA PHE A 299 -6.09 3.52 2.70
C PHE A 299 -4.62 3.24 2.38
N SER A 300 -4.11 2.12 2.89
CA SER A 300 -2.82 1.59 2.47
C SER A 300 -3.06 0.42 1.53
N PRO A 301 -2.78 0.58 0.22
CA PRO A 301 -2.87 -0.52 -0.74
C PRO A 301 -2.03 -1.70 -0.27
N ARG A 302 -0.81 -1.45 0.20
CA ARG A 302 0.08 -2.50 0.69
C ARG A 302 -0.56 -3.41 1.75
N THR A 303 -1.39 -2.84 2.64
CA THR A 303 -1.96 -3.57 3.79
C THR A 303 -3.43 -3.93 3.60
N GLY A 304 -4.12 -3.30 2.64
CA GLY A 304 -5.57 -3.43 2.48
C GLY A 304 -6.35 -2.86 3.66
N MET A 305 -5.85 -1.81 4.33
CA MET A 305 -6.43 -1.25 5.57
C MET A 305 -6.50 0.27 5.51
N GLU A 306 -7.50 0.83 6.17
CA GLU A 306 -7.65 2.27 6.38
C GLU A 306 -7.06 2.69 7.73
N ARG A 307 -6.41 3.86 7.76
CA ARG A 307 -5.99 4.53 8.99
C ARG A 307 -6.44 5.98 8.98
N LEU A 308 -6.74 6.53 10.14
CA LEU A 308 -6.96 7.96 10.30
C LEU A 308 -5.62 8.68 10.50
N GLU A 309 -5.33 9.66 9.67
CA GLU A 309 -4.14 10.50 9.76
C GLU A 309 -4.53 11.94 10.11
N THR A 310 -3.82 12.54 11.07
CA THR A 310 -3.96 13.96 11.37
C THR A 310 -3.01 14.73 10.45
N VAL A 311 -3.56 15.56 9.57
CA VAL A 311 -2.82 16.35 8.59
C VAL A 311 -3.11 17.84 8.77
N ARG A 312 -2.25 18.70 8.22
CA ARG A 312 -2.53 20.12 8.11
C ARG A 312 -3.73 20.35 7.19
N VAL A 313 -4.51 21.38 7.49
CA VAL A 313 -5.60 21.82 6.59
C VAL A 313 -5.04 22.31 5.26
N THR A 314 -5.90 22.31 4.25
CA THR A 314 -5.63 22.96 2.96
C THR A 314 -5.91 24.45 3.05
N GLN A 315 -5.42 25.24 2.08
CA GLN A 315 -5.76 26.66 1.98
C GLN A 315 -7.27 26.84 1.82
N ALA A 316 -7.89 26.06 0.91
CA ALA A 316 -9.33 26.10 0.69
C ALA A 316 -10.12 25.81 1.99
N SER A 317 -9.77 24.76 2.73
CA SER A 317 -10.40 24.45 4.02
C SER A 317 -10.21 25.58 5.04
N ALA A 318 -8.99 26.11 5.17
CA ALA A 318 -8.71 27.22 6.09
C ALA A 318 -9.49 28.48 5.74
N ASP A 319 -9.73 28.74 4.45
CA ASP A 319 -10.53 29.89 3.98
C ASP A 319 -12.03 29.68 4.18
N GLN A 320 -12.53 28.45 3.99
CA GLN A 320 -13.91 28.11 4.33
C GLN A 320 -14.17 28.25 5.84
N ARG A 321 -13.25 27.77 6.68
CA ARG A 321 -13.30 27.94 8.14
C ARG A 321 -13.32 29.41 8.52
N ARG A 322 -12.40 30.21 7.94
CA ARG A 322 -12.37 31.67 8.11
C ARG A 322 -13.71 32.32 7.73
N GLY A 323 -14.29 31.92 6.61
CA GLY A 323 -15.57 32.44 6.12
C GLY A 323 -16.75 32.21 7.07
N ARG A 324 -16.64 31.27 8.02
CA ARG A 324 -17.68 31.06 9.06
C ARG A 324 -17.86 32.25 10.00
N ALA A 325 -16.84 33.08 10.17
CA ALA A 325 -16.90 34.30 10.97
C ALA A 325 -17.63 35.47 10.26
N GLY A 326 -17.75 35.46 8.93
CA GLY A 326 -18.21 36.60 8.13
C GLY A 326 -19.63 36.48 7.59
N ARG A 327 -20.47 35.63 8.17
CA ARG A 327 -21.79 35.29 7.61
C ARG A 327 -22.90 36.27 7.96
N LEU A 328 -22.90 36.76 9.20
CA LEU A 328 -23.96 37.64 9.72
C LEU A 328 -23.49 39.09 9.86
N GLU A 329 -22.21 39.27 10.19
CA GLU A 329 -21.59 40.56 10.48
C GLU A 329 -20.06 40.45 10.28
N PRO A 330 -19.30 41.57 10.30
CA PRO A 330 -17.84 41.54 10.28
C PRO A 330 -17.26 40.72 11.43
N GLY A 331 -16.31 39.84 11.10
CA GLY A 331 -15.78 38.85 12.05
C GLY A 331 -14.27 38.80 12.13
N VAL A 332 -13.76 37.91 12.97
CA VAL A 332 -12.32 37.68 13.17
C VAL A 332 -12.00 36.19 13.15
N CYS A 333 -10.89 35.83 12.51
CA CYS A 333 -10.38 34.46 12.46
C CYS A 333 -8.94 34.42 12.99
N TYR A 334 -8.72 33.63 14.04
CA TYR A 334 -7.40 33.34 14.59
C TYR A 334 -6.91 32.02 14.02
N ARG A 335 -5.84 32.07 13.23
CA ARG A 335 -5.15 30.89 12.70
C ARG A 335 -4.00 30.56 13.63
N LEU A 336 -4.04 29.38 14.25
CA LEU A 336 -3.04 28.96 15.24
C LEU A 336 -1.75 28.44 14.60
N TRP A 337 -1.26 29.16 13.60
CA TRP A 337 -0.02 28.94 12.87
C TRP A 337 0.45 30.25 12.24
N SER A 338 1.69 30.26 11.76
CA SER A 338 2.33 31.40 11.13
C SER A 338 1.87 31.65 9.69
N GLU A 339 2.00 32.89 9.24
CA GLU A 339 1.73 33.24 7.84
C GLU A 339 2.68 32.52 6.86
N ALA A 340 3.91 32.21 7.28
CA ALA A 340 4.83 31.38 6.51
C ALA A 340 4.25 29.98 6.27
N THR A 341 3.71 29.35 7.31
CA THR A 341 3.05 28.05 7.20
C THR A 341 1.78 28.12 6.35
N GLN A 342 1.01 29.22 6.41
CA GLN A 342 -0.14 29.43 5.53
C GLN A 342 0.24 29.35 4.05
N ARG A 343 1.33 30.02 3.65
CA ARG A 343 1.81 30.02 2.26
C ARG A 343 2.26 28.63 1.78
N GLY A 344 2.70 27.76 2.70
CA GLY A 344 3.11 26.39 2.42
C GLY A 344 2.00 25.35 2.42
N LEU A 345 0.76 25.71 2.78
CA LEU A 345 -0.37 24.75 2.76
C LEU A 345 -0.72 24.36 1.32
N LYS A 346 -1.16 23.11 1.12
CA LYS A 346 -1.71 22.66 -0.15
C LYS A 346 -2.96 23.48 -0.50
N ALA A 347 -3.14 23.84 -1.77
CA ALA A 347 -4.30 24.63 -2.20
C ALA A 347 -5.64 23.90 -1.94
N PHE A 348 -5.72 22.63 -2.37
CA PHE A 348 -6.92 21.79 -2.28
C PHE A 348 -6.60 20.42 -1.66
N GLY A 349 -7.65 19.72 -1.23
CA GLY A 349 -7.55 18.35 -0.72
C GLY A 349 -7.27 17.36 -1.84
N THR A 350 -6.67 16.21 -1.51
CA THR A 350 -6.58 15.09 -2.44
C THR A 350 -7.99 14.48 -2.59
N PRO A 351 -8.46 14.21 -3.83
CA PRO A 351 -9.71 13.47 -4.05
C PRO A 351 -9.69 12.10 -3.37
N GLU A 352 -10.83 11.69 -2.79
CA GLU A 352 -10.93 10.43 -2.02
C GLU A 352 -10.59 9.20 -2.87
N ILE A 353 -10.92 9.23 -4.17
CA ILE A 353 -10.60 8.14 -5.12
C ILE A 353 -9.11 7.79 -5.21
N LEU A 354 -8.20 8.70 -4.83
CA LEU A 354 -6.77 8.45 -4.85
C LEU A 354 -6.25 7.81 -3.55
N GLU A 355 -7.03 7.87 -2.47
CA GLU A 355 -6.57 7.54 -1.11
C GLU A 355 -7.49 6.55 -0.37
N ALA A 356 -8.62 6.13 -0.95
CA ALA A 356 -9.60 5.23 -0.33
C ALA A 356 -9.46 3.75 -0.76
N ASP A 357 -10.17 2.85 -0.06
CA ASP A 357 -10.37 1.47 -0.53
C ASP A 357 -11.27 1.48 -1.78
N LEU A 358 -10.76 0.93 -2.88
CA LEU A 358 -11.47 0.88 -4.17
C LEU A 358 -12.28 -0.40 -4.36
N ALA A 359 -12.34 -1.31 -3.38
CA ALA A 359 -13.16 -2.52 -3.48
C ALA A 359 -14.65 -2.21 -3.70
N PRO A 360 -15.29 -1.26 -2.96
CA PRO A 360 -16.66 -0.86 -3.26
C PRO A 360 -16.80 -0.29 -4.67
N LEU A 361 -15.92 0.64 -5.06
CA LEU A 361 -15.90 1.23 -6.40
C LEU A 361 -15.83 0.16 -7.49
N ALA A 362 -14.89 -0.79 -7.37
CA ALA A 362 -14.69 -1.85 -8.35
C ALA A 362 -15.92 -2.75 -8.50
N LEU A 363 -16.64 -3.02 -7.40
CA LEU A 363 -17.87 -3.80 -7.44
C LEU A 363 -19.00 -3.05 -8.15
N GLU A 364 -19.14 -1.75 -7.87
CA GLU A 364 -20.13 -0.88 -8.50
C GLU A 364 -19.86 -0.73 -10.01
N LEU A 365 -18.59 -0.61 -10.42
CA LEU A 365 -18.19 -0.58 -11.83
C LEU A 365 -18.48 -1.89 -12.56
N ALA A 366 -18.20 -3.02 -11.90
CA ALA A 366 -18.52 -4.34 -12.45
C ALA A 366 -20.05 -4.53 -12.57
N ALA A 367 -20.82 -4.03 -11.60
CA ALA A 367 -22.28 -4.06 -11.62
C ALA A 367 -22.87 -3.21 -12.74
N TRP A 368 -22.26 -2.05 -13.01
CA TRP A 368 -22.61 -1.17 -14.12
C TRP A 368 -22.26 -1.78 -15.49
N GLY A 369 -21.29 -2.69 -15.54
CA GLY A 369 -20.78 -3.29 -16.78
C GLY A 369 -19.65 -2.51 -17.45
N ALA A 370 -19.00 -1.59 -16.71
CA ALA A 370 -17.85 -0.83 -17.19
C ALA A 370 -16.59 -1.71 -17.29
N ARG A 371 -16.38 -2.33 -18.47
CA ARG A 371 -15.21 -3.19 -18.72
C ARG A 371 -13.89 -2.43 -18.66
N ASP A 372 -13.87 -1.20 -19.19
CA ASP A 372 -12.79 -0.25 -18.99
C ASP A 372 -13.24 0.90 -18.08
N PRO A 373 -12.99 0.79 -16.75
CA PRO A 373 -13.30 1.86 -15.81
C PRO A 373 -12.64 3.18 -16.14
N THR A 374 -11.51 3.19 -16.85
CA THR A 374 -10.79 4.44 -17.15
C THR A 374 -11.42 5.22 -18.29
N ALA A 375 -12.28 4.59 -19.09
CA ALA A 375 -13.03 5.22 -20.18
C ALA A 375 -14.23 6.04 -19.70
N LEU A 376 -14.68 5.86 -18.45
CA LEU A 376 -15.76 6.65 -17.89
C LEU A 376 -15.35 8.13 -17.74
N PRO A 377 -16.31 9.07 -17.80
CA PRO A 377 -16.02 10.49 -17.65
C PRO A 377 -15.70 10.80 -16.18
N TRP A 378 -14.43 10.66 -15.80
CA TRP A 378 -13.95 11.00 -14.46
C TRP A 378 -13.41 12.43 -14.36
N LEU A 379 -13.63 13.09 -13.21
CA LEU A 379 -12.81 14.24 -12.79
C LEU A 379 -11.36 13.83 -12.50
N THR A 380 -11.20 12.66 -11.88
CA THR A 380 -9.90 12.04 -11.59
C THR A 380 -10.09 10.54 -11.70
N PRO A 381 -9.40 9.85 -12.63
CA PRO A 381 -9.58 8.42 -12.80
C PRO A 381 -9.01 7.66 -11.59
N PRO A 382 -9.55 6.47 -11.28
CA PRO A 382 -9.02 5.63 -10.21
C PRO A 382 -7.58 5.17 -10.51
N PRO A 383 -6.67 5.14 -9.51
CA PRO A 383 -5.32 4.62 -9.70
C PRO A 383 -5.34 3.14 -10.11
N THR A 384 -4.69 2.82 -11.24
CA THR A 384 -4.70 1.46 -11.82
C THR A 384 -4.25 0.38 -10.83
N ALA A 385 -3.15 0.60 -10.10
CA ALA A 385 -2.63 -0.39 -9.15
C ALA A 385 -3.60 -0.65 -7.97
N ALA A 386 -4.28 0.40 -7.47
CA ALA A 386 -5.25 0.26 -6.40
C ALA A 386 -6.53 -0.43 -6.88
N LEU A 387 -6.96 -0.14 -8.12
CA LEU A 387 -8.12 -0.77 -8.74
C LEU A 387 -7.88 -2.27 -9.02
N GLU A 388 -6.69 -2.64 -9.49
CA GLU A 388 -6.33 -4.06 -9.70
C GLU A 388 -6.25 -4.84 -8.39
N GLN A 389 -5.80 -4.20 -7.31
CA GLN A 389 -5.85 -4.80 -5.99
C GLN A 389 -7.30 -5.03 -5.53
N ALA A 390 -8.17 -4.03 -5.71
CA ALA A 390 -9.60 -4.16 -5.41
C ALA A 390 -10.24 -5.29 -6.21
N ARG A 391 -9.95 -5.40 -7.50
CA ARG A 391 -10.40 -6.51 -8.37
C ARG A 391 -9.89 -7.87 -7.90
N THR A 392 -8.64 -7.96 -7.45
CA THR A 392 -8.08 -9.18 -6.87
C THR A 392 -8.85 -9.61 -5.63
N LEU A 393 -9.17 -8.68 -4.73
CA LEU A 393 -10.04 -8.96 -3.58
C LEU A 393 -11.44 -9.43 -4.03
N LEU A 394 -12.04 -8.78 -5.03
CA LEU A 394 -13.36 -9.18 -5.52
C LEU A 394 -13.36 -10.56 -6.17
N ARG A 395 -12.30 -10.95 -6.88
CA ARG A 395 -12.11 -12.32 -7.39
C ARG A 395 -11.98 -13.32 -6.25
N ASP A 396 -11.18 -12.99 -5.24
CA ASP A 396 -11.02 -13.80 -4.02
C ASP A 396 -12.33 -14.00 -3.24
N LEU A 397 -13.25 -13.03 -3.30
CA LEU A 397 -14.60 -13.10 -2.73
C LEU A 397 -15.63 -13.72 -3.69
N GLY A 398 -15.24 -14.09 -4.91
CA GLY A 398 -16.10 -14.63 -5.96
C GLY A 398 -17.13 -13.63 -6.50
N ALA A 399 -16.91 -12.33 -6.32
CA ALA A 399 -17.81 -11.26 -6.77
C ALA A 399 -17.63 -10.92 -8.26
N ILE A 400 -16.42 -11.10 -8.79
CA ILE A 400 -16.11 -10.96 -10.22
C ILE A 400 -15.34 -12.19 -10.73
N ASP A 401 -15.37 -12.42 -12.04
CA ASP A 401 -14.59 -13.46 -12.71
C ASP A 401 -13.17 -12.97 -13.11
N GLU A 402 -12.39 -13.83 -13.77
CA GLU A 402 -11.02 -13.50 -14.23
C GLU A 402 -10.99 -12.41 -15.31
N ASP A 403 -12.07 -12.25 -16.07
CA ASP A 403 -12.22 -11.19 -17.09
C ASP A 403 -12.73 -9.86 -16.48
N GLY A 404 -12.98 -9.83 -15.18
CA GLY A 404 -13.51 -8.68 -14.44
C GLY A 404 -15.03 -8.50 -14.55
N GLY A 405 -15.76 -9.46 -15.11
CA GLY A 405 -17.21 -9.48 -15.19
C GLY A 405 -17.87 -9.79 -13.84
N ILE A 406 -19.02 -9.18 -13.56
CA ILE A 406 -19.74 -9.41 -12.30
C ILE A 406 -20.44 -10.79 -12.28
N THR A 407 -20.20 -11.56 -11.21
CA THR A 407 -20.84 -12.87 -11.01
C THR A 407 -22.26 -12.73 -10.43
N ALA A 408 -23.02 -13.81 -10.37
CA ALA A 408 -24.32 -13.81 -9.66
C ALA A 408 -24.16 -13.42 -8.18
N HIS A 409 -23.12 -13.96 -7.52
CA HIS A 409 -22.77 -13.60 -6.15
C HIS A 409 -22.39 -12.11 -6.03
N GLY A 410 -21.63 -11.58 -6.98
CA GLY A 410 -21.28 -10.16 -7.04
C GLY A 410 -22.50 -9.24 -7.18
N ARG A 411 -23.50 -9.62 -8.00
CA ARG A 411 -24.75 -8.85 -8.13
C ARG A 411 -25.56 -8.82 -6.83
N GLU A 412 -25.67 -9.96 -6.13
CA GLU A 412 -26.28 -10.01 -4.80
C GLU A 412 -25.50 -9.12 -3.81
N MET A 413 -24.17 -9.14 -3.86
CA MET A 413 -23.33 -8.29 -3.02
C MET A 413 -23.58 -6.80 -3.27
N ALA A 414 -23.59 -6.37 -4.53
CA ALA A 414 -23.84 -4.97 -4.93
C ALA A 414 -25.22 -4.50 -4.44
N GLY A 415 -26.25 -5.34 -4.54
CA GLY A 415 -27.62 -5.03 -4.10
C GLY A 415 -27.75 -4.73 -2.59
N LEU A 416 -26.84 -5.21 -1.75
CA LEU A 416 -26.81 -4.89 -0.31
C LEU A 416 -26.32 -3.46 -0.05
N GLY A 417 -25.41 -2.97 -0.90
CA GLY A 417 -24.62 -1.74 -0.75
C GLY A 417 -23.87 -1.64 0.58
N ALA A 418 -23.43 -2.78 1.10
CA ALA A 418 -22.42 -2.84 2.15
C ALA A 418 -21.04 -2.96 1.48
N HIS A 419 -19.97 -2.75 2.26
CA HIS A 419 -18.62 -3.04 1.78
C HIS A 419 -18.54 -4.49 1.26
N PRO A 420 -17.84 -4.78 0.14
CA PRO A 420 -17.85 -6.12 -0.48
C PRO A 420 -17.53 -7.27 0.48
N ARG A 421 -16.58 -7.06 1.39
CA ARG A 421 -16.25 -8.04 2.46
C ARG A 421 -17.44 -8.38 3.36
N ILE A 422 -18.16 -7.35 3.79
CA ILE A 422 -19.34 -7.48 4.66
C ILE A 422 -20.50 -8.11 3.88
N ALA A 423 -20.71 -7.69 2.64
CA ALA A 423 -21.72 -8.25 1.75
C ALA A 423 -21.48 -9.75 1.50
N HIS A 424 -20.23 -10.14 1.22
CA HIS A 424 -19.84 -11.55 1.05
C HIS A 424 -20.13 -12.38 2.33
N MET A 425 -19.72 -11.89 3.51
CA MET A 425 -20.00 -12.55 4.79
C MET A 425 -21.50 -12.70 5.05
N LEU A 426 -22.29 -11.64 4.81
CA LEU A 426 -23.75 -11.67 4.98
C LEU A 426 -24.40 -12.75 4.09
N LEU A 427 -23.98 -12.84 2.83
CA LEU A 427 -24.56 -13.74 1.83
C LEU A 427 -24.09 -15.19 1.96
N ARG A 428 -22.86 -15.43 2.45
CA ARG A 428 -22.33 -16.78 2.70
C ARG A 428 -22.72 -17.31 4.07
N GLY A 429 -22.76 -16.46 5.09
CA GLY A 429 -23.17 -16.84 6.44
C GLY A 429 -24.68 -16.99 6.59
N ARG A 430 -25.49 -16.14 5.94
CA ARG A 430 -26.98 -16.12 5.95
C ARG A 430 -27.65 -16.30 7.33
N GLY A 431 -27.00 -15.85 8.41
CA GLY A 431 -27.49 -16.00 9.79
C GLY A 431 -27.65 -14.68 10.55
N ALA A 432 -28.32 -14.74 11.70
CA ALA A 432 -28.55 -13.62 12.58
C ALA A 432 -27.23 -13.08 13.18
N LEU A 433 -26.27 -13.97 13.44
CA LEU A 433 -24.92 -13.57 13.85
C LEU A 433 -24.21 -12.77 12.76
N ALA A 434 -24.29 -13.17 11.49
CA ALA A 434 -23.67 -12.43 10.38
C ALA A 434 -24.25 -11.02 10.25
N CYS A 435 -25.57 -10.87 10.41
CA CYS A 435 -26.24 -9.57 10.45
C CYS A 435 -25.78 -8.70 11.62
N LEU A 436 -25.61 -9.31 12.79
CA LEU A 436 -25.11 -8.64 13.99
C LEU A 436 -23.64 -8.20 13.82
N LEU A 437 -22.78 -9.06 13.28
CA LEU A 437 -21.37 -8.75 13.02
C LEU A 437 -21.23 -7.65 11.95
N ALA A 438 -22.03 -7.70 10.89
CA ALA A 438 -22.06 -6.63 9.88
C ALA A 438 -22.43 -5.28 10.50
N ALA A 439 -23.38 -5.27 11.46
CA ALA A 439 -23.71 -4.06 12.19
C ALA A 439 -22.58 -3.63 13.15
N LEU A 440 -21.96 -4.56 13.88
CA LEU A 440 -20.84 -4.26 14.78
C LEU A 440 -19.62 -3.70 14.06
N MET A 441 -19.28 -4.22 12.88
CA MET A 441 -18.15 -3.76 12.07
C MET A 441 -18.47 -2.50 11.25
N GLY A 442 -19.75 -2.25 10.95
CA GLY A 442 -20.20 -1.07 10.20
C GLY A 442 -20.52 0.15 11.07
N GLU A 443 -20.77 -0.06 12.35
CA GLU A 443 -20.95 1.00 13.35
C GLU A 443 -19.65 1.21 14.13
N ARG A 444 -19.64 2.20 15.02
CA ARG A 444 -18.50 2.42 15.93
C ARG A 444 -18.47 1.32 16.99
N ASP A 445 -17.29 1.10 17.56
CA ASP A 445 -17.19 0.22 18.73
C ASP A 445 -18.06 0.78 19.87
N LEU A 446 -18.95 -0.07 20.38
CA LEU A 446 -19.88 0.23 21.46
C LEU A 446 -19.19 0.22 22.83
N LEU A 447 -18.00 -0.37 22.92
CA LEU A 447 -17.20 -0.39 24.15
C LEU A 447 -16.24 0.80 24.20
N ARG A 448 -16.22 1.49 25.34
CA ARG A 448 -15.35 2.63 25.62
C ARG A 448 -14.38 2.26 26.74
N PHE A 449 -13.10 2.24 26.41
CA PHE A 449 -12.01 1.93 27.34
C PHE A 449 -11.27 3.18 27.80
N ALA A 450 -10.65 3.09 28.98
CA ALA A 450 -9.67 4.09 29.41
C ALA A 450 -8.42 4.06 28.49
N PRO A 451 -7.66 5.17 28.39
CA PRO A 451 -6.44 5.20 27.59
C PRO A 451 -5.48 4.05 27.91
N GLY A 452 -5.01 3.35 26.88
CA GLY A 452 -4.11 2.20 27.01
C GLY A 452 -4.78 0.85 27.23
N GLN A 453 -6.06 0.83 27.64
CA GLN A 453 -6.86 -0.40 27.71
C GLN A 453 -7.60 -0.65 26.41
N ARG A 454 -7.82 -1.92 26.10
CA ARG A 454 -8.57 -2.39 24.94
C ARG A 454 -8.91 -3.86 25.11
N ASP A 455 -9.82 -4.31 24.29
CA ASP A 455 -10.22 -5.70 24.18
C ASP A 455 -10.37 -6.03 22.70
N PRO A 456 -9.53 -6.89 22.13
CA PRO A 456 -9.62 -7.28 20.74
C PRO A 456 -10.67 -8.37 20.48
N ASP A 457 -11.25 -9.00 21.50
CA ASP A 457 -12.20 -10.09 21.28
C ASP A 457 -13.57 -9.56 20.84
N LEU A 458 -13.91 -9.84 19.58
CA LEU A 458 -15.17 -9.42 18.97
C LEU A 458 -16.37 -10.16 19.59
N ARG A 459 -16.17 -11.35 20.17
CA ARG A 459 -17.24 -12.13 20.84
C ARG A 459 -17.81 -11.36 22.01
N HIS A 460 -16.99 -10.60 22.74
CA HIS A 460 -17.48 -9.78 23.84
C HIS A 460 -18.46 -8.69 23.37
N ARG A 461 -18.27 -8.11 22.17
CA ARG A 461 -19.26 -7.17 21.60
C ARG A 461 -20.55 -7.87 21.25
N VAL A 462 -20.47 -9.07 20.66
CA VAL A 462 -21.65 -9.90 20.37
C VAL A 462 -22.43 -10.16 21.66
N ASP A 463 -21.77 -10.66 22.70
CA ASP A 463 -22.38 -10.97 24.00
C ASP A 463 -23.05 -9.75 24.64
N VAL A 464 -22.44 -8.56 24.55
CA VAL A 464 -23.03 -7.32 25.05
C VAL A 464 -24.30 -6.94 24.29
N VAL A 465 -24.31 -7.12 22.97
CA VAL A 465 -25.52 -6.83 22.18
C VAL A 465 -26.66 -7.79 22.52
N LEU A 466 -26.33 -9.06 22.76
CA LEU A 466 -27.31 -10.09 23.11
C LEU A 466 -27.85 -9.89 24.53
N ASN A 467 -26.98 -9.62 25.50
CA ASN A 467 -27.34 -9.71 26.92
C ASN A 467 -27.48 -8.36 27.63
N ALA A 468 -27.14 -7.23 26.99
CA ALA A 468 -27.28 -5.82 27.44
C ALA A 468 -26.67 -5.43 28.81
N GLU A 469 -26.30 -6.40 29.64
CA GLU A 469 -25.98 -6.25 31.06
C GLU A 469 -24.66 -6.92 31.42
N ARG A 470 -24.03 -7.67 30.51
CA ARG A 470 -22.74 -8.31 30.78
C ARG A 470 -21.64 -7.23 30.81
N PRO A 471 -21.09 -6.89 31.99
CA PRO A 471 -20.06 -5.87 32.07
C PRO A 471 -18.77 -6.42 31.46
N VAL A 472 -18.18 -5.68 30.54
CA VAL A 472 -16.82 -5.95 30.06
C VAL A 472 -15.85 -5.21 30.98
N ARG A 473 -14.86 -5.92 31.53
CA ARG A 473 -13.94 -5.38 32.53
C ARG A 473 -13.19 -4.17 31.96
N GLY A 474 -13.28 -3.03 32.66
CA GLY A 474 -12.60 -1.79 32.25
C GLY A 474 -13.26 -1.04 31.09
N ALA A 475 -14.45 -1.48 30.65
CA ALA A 475 -15.20 -0.84 29.57
C ALA A 475 -16.52 -0.25 30.07
N SER A 476 -16.91 0.90 29.51
CA SER A 476 -18.29 1.40 29.58
C SER A 476 -19.00 1.18 28.24
N ILE A 477 -20.32 0.99 28.28
CA ILE A 477 -21.13 0.71 27.09
C ILE A 477 -21.79 2.00 26.60
N ASP A 478 -21.57 2.34 25.34
CA ASP A 478 -22.24 3.42 24.65
C ASP A 478 -23.66 2.97 24.22
N ARG A 479 -24.67 3.37 24.99
CA ARG A 479 -26.07 2.96 24.77
C ARG A 479 -26.64 3.43 23.43
N GLY A 480 -26.21 4.58 22.92
CA GLY A 480 -26.64 5.10 21.62
C GLY A 480 -26.11 4.23 20.48
N THR A 481 -24.82 3.90 20.54
CA THR A 481 -24.16 3.00 19.58
C THR A 481 -24.77 1.59 19.64
N LEU A 482 -25.03 1.06 20.85
CA LEU A 482 -25.70 -0.23 21.02
C LEU A 482 -27.09 -0.26 20.36
N ALA A 483 -27.88 0.82 20.50
CA ALA A 483 -29.18 0.92 19.85
C ALA A 483 -29.06 0.95 18.31
N ALA A 484 -28.08 1.70 17.79
CA ALA A 484 -27.79 1.77 16.36
C ALA A 484 -27.37 0.39 15.80
N VAL A 485 -26.47 -0.33 16.47
CA VAL A 485 -26.06 -1.70 16.10
C VAL A 485 -27.27 -2.63 16.03
N ARG A 486 -28.14 -2.61 17.04
CA ARG A 486 -29.38 -3.43 17.05
C ARG A 486 -30.32 -3.07 15.90
N GLN A 487 -30.45 -1.80 15.58
CA GLN A 487 -31.28 -1.35 14.47
C GLN A 487 -30.72 -1.80 13.12
N SER A 488 -29.42 -1.59 12.88
CA SER A 488 -28.71 -2.01 11.68
C SER A 488 -28.77 -3.54 11.50
N ALA A 489 -28.57 -4.32 12.57
CA ALA A 489 -28.68 -5.77 12.53
C ALA A 489 -30.10 -6.23 12.13
N ARG A 490 -31.15 -5.62 12.69
CA ARG A 490 -32.55 -5.92 12.31
C ARG A 490 -32.86 -5.56 10.86
N GLU A 491 -32.26 -4.50 10.33
CA GLU A 491 -32.41 -4.12 8.92
C GLU A 491 -31.80 -5.18 8.00
N PHE A 492 -30.56 -5.61 8.28
CA PHE A 492 -29.92 -6.68 7.51
C PHE A 492 -30.75 -7.97 7.55
N ARG A 493 -31.25 -8.35 8.73
CA ARG A 493 -32.11 -9.53 8.87
C ARG A 493 -33.39 -9.44 8.03
N ARG A 494 -34.05 -8.28 8.02
CA ARG A 494 -35.22 -8.05 7.15
C ARG A 494 -34.86 -8.12 5.67
N ARG A 495 -33.78 -7.47 5.25
CA ARG A 495 -33.35 -7.46 3.83
C ARG A 495 -32.99 -8.85 3.32
N LEU A 496 -32.34 -9.67 4.16
CA LEU A 496 -31.89 -11.02 3.82
C LEU A 496 -32.92 -12.10 4.16
N ASN A 497 -34.08 -11.73 4.69
CA ASN A 497 -35.12 -12.64 5.15
C ASN A 497 -34.62 -13.70 6.16
N VAL A 498 -33.75 -13.28 7.07
CA VAL A 498 -33.15 -14.15 8.11
C VAL A 498 -34.11 -14.25 9.30
N ARG A 499 -34.49 -15.49 9.65
CA ARG A 499 -35.39 -15.79 10.77
C ARG A 499 -34.74 -15.48 12.13
N ASP A 500 -35.55 -15.42 13.19
CA ASP A 500 -35.01 -15.40 14.56
C ASP A 500 -34.41 -16.78 14.85
N GLU A 501 -33.18 -16.78 15.32
CA GLU A 501 -32.41 -17.96 15.73
C GLU A 501 -31.53 -17.59 16.93
N ASP A 502 -31.15 -18.60 17.70
CA ASP A 502 -30.21 -18.42 18.80
C ASP A 502 -28.82 -18.10 18.22
N ILE A 503 -28.20 -17.06 18.78
CA ILE A 503 -26.88 -16.58 18.35
C ILE A 503 -25.81 -17.19 19.26
N ASP A 504 -24.93 -18.00 18.69
CA ASP A 504 -23.73 -18.49 19.37
C ASP A 504 -22.52 -17.60 19.03
N SER A 505 -22.00 -16.86 20.02
CA SER A 505 -20.85 -15.97 19.79
C SER A 505 -19.57 -16.72 19.43
N ARG A 506 -19.48 -18.04 19.65
CA ARG A 506 -18.31 -18.86 19.27
C ARG A 506 -18.09 -18.92 17.76
N ASP A 507 -19.14 -18.78 16.95
CA ASP A 507 -19.05 -18.77 15.49
C ASP A 507 -18.55 -17.44 14.89
N THR A 508 -18.23 -16.46 15.74
CA THR A 508 -17.76 -15.14 15.29
C THR A 508 -16.54 -15.25 14.38
N GLY A 509 -15.54 -16.07 14.73
CA GLY A 509 -14.34 -16.23 13.92
C GLY A 509 -14.64 -16.78 12.54
N ARG A 510 -15.53 -17.78 12.44
CA ARG A 510 -15.94 -18.41 11.18
C ARG A 510 -16.51 -17.36 10.21
N LEU A 511 -17.37 -16.48 10.68
CA LEU A 511 -17.98 -15.42 9.85
C LEU A 511 -17.00 -14.30 9.51
N VAL A 512 -16.14 -13.90 10.46
CA VAL A 512 -15.10 -12.90 10.18
C VAL A 512 -14.11 -13.43 9.12
N ALA A 513 -13.80 -14.73 9.12
CA ALA A 513 -12.94 -15.34 8.12
C ALA A 513 -13.53 -15.24 6.70
N LEU A 514 -14.86 -15.32 6.54
CA LEU A 514 -15.53 -15.09 5.26
C LEU A 514 -15.37 -13.65 4.77
N ALA A 515 -15.45 -12.66 5.66
CA ALA A 515 -15.23 -11.26 5.29
C ALA A 515 -13.75 -10.97 4.99
N TYR A 516 -12.84 -11.63 5.70
CA TYR A 516 -11.40 -11.35 5.68
C TYR A 516 -10.55 -12.62 5.48
N PRO A 517 -10.67 -13.30 4.33
CA PRO A 517 -9.94 -14.54 4.09
C PRO A 517 -8.42 -14.36 4.01
N ASP A 518 -7.97 -13.14 3.68
CA ASP A 518 -6.58 -12.67 3.68
C ASP A 518 -6.04 -12.33 5.09
N ARG A 519 -6.91 -12.32 6.11
CA ARG A 519 -6.59 -11.99 7.50
C ARG A 519 -6.87 -13.14 8.47
N ILE A 520 -6.91 -14.37 7.96
CA ILE A 520 -6.82 -15.57 8.78
C ILE A 520 -5.40 -15.62 9.32
N ALA A 521 -5.24 -15.83 10.61
CA ALA A 521 -3.98 -15.68 11.31
C ALA A 521 -3.60 -16.98 12.01
N ARG A 522 -2.34 -17.39 11.88
CA ARG A 522 -1.74 -18.51 12.63
C ARG A 522 -0.70 -17.98 13.60
N ARG A 523 -0.75 -18.43 14.86
CA ARG A 523 0.22 -18.07 15.89
C ARG A 523 1.64 -18.51 15.48
N ARG A 524 2.64 -17.64 15.66
CA ARG A 524 4.05 -18.00 15.41
C ARG A 524 4.60 -18.79 16.60
N ALA A 525 5.39 -19.82 16.32
CA ALA A 525 6.05 -20.62 17.35
C ALA A 525 6.91 -19.75 18.28
N ASN A 526 6.91 -20.05 19.58
CA ASN A 526 7.67 -19.34 20.62
C ASN A 526 7.44 -17.82 20.65
N SER A 527 6.23 -17.37 20.34
CA SER A 527 5.86 -15.96 20.40
C SER A 527 4.65 -15.72 21.31
N ASP A 528 4.67 -14.60 22.02
CA ASP A 528 3.55 -14.10 22.82
C ASP A 528 2.72 -13.15 21.97
N GLY A 529 1.52 -13.59 21.58
CA GLY A 529 0.55 -12.77 20.84
C GLY A 529 0.95 -12.35 19.42
N ARG A 530 1.95 -13.00 18.77
CA ARG A 530 2.32 -12.71 17.37
C ARG A 530 1.82 -13.78 16.41
N TYR A 531 1.33 -13.33 15.26
CA TYR A 531 0.68 -14.14 14.26
C TYR A 531 1.25 -13.85 12.87
N ALA A 532 1.20 -14.86 11.99
CA ALA A 532 1.32 -14.69 10.55
C ALA A 532 -0.08 -14.72 9.93
N LEU A 533 -0.32 -13.94 8.88
CA LEU A 533 -1.59 -13.86 8.16
C LEU A 533 -1.54 -14.66 6.86
N SER A 534 -2.69 -15.14 6.38
CA SER A 534 -2.86 -15.77 5.07
C SER A 534 -2.45 -14.85 3.92
N GLY A 535 -2.59 -13.53 4.09
CA GLY A 535 -2.04 -12.50 3.20
C GLY A 535 -0.51 -12.30 3.30
N GLY A 536 0.20 -13.06 4.13
CA GLY A 536 1.67 -13.06 4.25
C GLY A 536 2.28 -12.09 5.27
N ARG A 537 1.47 -11.24 5.89
CA ARG A 537 1.90 -10.23 6.86
C ARG A 537 1.95 -10.75 8.29
N GLY A 538 2.58 -10.00 9.19
CA GLY A 538 2.50 -10.24 10.62
C GLY A 538 1.36 -9.49 11.29
N ALA A 539 0.85 -10.00 12.39
CA ALA A 539 -0.08 -9.32 13.28
C ALA A 539 0.30 -9.53 14.75
N ALA A 540 0.00 -8.57 15.61
CA ALA A 540 0.31 -8.60 17.04
C ALA A 540 -0.87 -8.16 17.91
N LEU A 541 -1.20 -9.01 18.89
CA LEU A 541 -2.09 -8.69 20.00
C LEU A 541 -1.36 -7.88 21.08
N PRO A 542 -2.08 -7.18 21.97
CA PRO A 542 -1.46 -6.64 23.18
C PRO A 542 -0.85 -7.77 24.04
N SER A 543 0.24 -7.47 24.73
CA SER A 543 0.88 -8.43 25.64
C SER A 543 -0.08 -8.90 26.73
N GLY A 544 -0.12 -10.21 26.97
CA GLY A 544 -0.99 -10.82 27.99
C GLY A 544 -2.47 -10.88 27.60
N ASP A 545 -2.83 -10.59 26.33
CA ASP A 545 -4.19 -10.73 25.86
C ASP A 545 -4.64 -12.20 25.83
N PRO A 546 -5.86 -12.54 26.31
CA PRO A 546 -6.37 -13.92 26.29
C PRO A 546 -6.40 -14.55 24.89
N LEU A 547 -6.62 -13.78 23.82
CA LEU A 547 -6.56 -14.32 22.45
C LEU A 547 -5.14 -14.73 22.03
N GLY A 548 -4.10 -14.36 22.79
CA GLY A 548 -2.72 -14.71 22.49
C GLY A 548 -2.41 -16.20 22.60
N VAL A 549 -3.28 -16.99 23.24
CA VAL A 549 -3.09 -18.45 23.39
C VAL A 549 -3.69 -19.25 22.23
N GLU A 550 -4.64 -18.68 21.51
CA GLU A 550 -5.36 -19.33 20.42
C GLU A 550 -4.39 -19.65 19.26
N GLU A 551 -4.53 -20.81 18.62
CA GLU A 551 -3.67 -21.13 17.47
C GLU A 551 -4.07 -20.31 16.24
N TRP A 552 -5.38 -20.15 16.02
CA TRP A 552 -5.96 -19.52 14.85
C TRP A 552 -6.89 -18.38 15.23
N LEU A 553 -6.77 -17.27 14.51
CA LEU A 553 -7.67 -16.12 14.64
C LEU A 553 -8.18 -15.68 13.26
N ALA A 554 -9.40 -15.19 13.21
CA ALA A 554 -9.89 -14.34 12.13
C ALA A 554 -9.82 -12.88 12.58
N ILE A 555 -9.16 -12.02 11.81
CA ILE A 555 -8.94 -10.62 12.19
C ILE A 555 -9.82 -9.69 11.37
N ALA A 556 -10.75 -9.01 12.03
CA ALA A 556 -11.66 -8.03 11.41
C ALA A 556 -10.98 -6.67 11.24
N ASP A 557 -10.22 -6.23 12.24
CA ASP A 557 -9.60 -4.91 12.28
C ASP A 557 -8.17 -4.96 12.85
N LEU A 558 -7.23 -4.32 12.14
CA LEU A 558 -5.82 -4.20 12.50
C LEU A 558 -5.18 -3.01 11.76
N ASP A 559 -4.09 -2.46 12.33
CA ASP A 559 -3.34 -1.39 11.67
C ASP A 559 -2.35 -1.87 10.59
N GLY A 560 -1.94 -0.94 9.74
CA GLY A 560 -1.01 -1.17 8.64
C GLY A 560 0.48 -1.05 8.99
N ALA A 561 0.90 -1.33 10.23
CA ALA A 561 2.31 -1.23 10.63
C ALA A 561 3.26 -2.07 9.74
N GLN A 562 4.53 -1.66 9.65
CA GLN A 562 5.52 -2.20 8.69
C GLN A 562 5.86 -3.68 8.90
N GLN A 563 5.86 -4.19 10.14
CA GLN A 563 6.23 -5.58 10.46
C GLN A 563 5.02 -6.41 10.91
N ASP A 564 4.61 -6.22 12.16
CA ASP A 564 3.44 -6.87 12.74
C ASP A 564 2.35 -5.81 13.01
N GLY A 565 1.23 -5.90 12.30
CA GLY A 565 0.10 -4.99 12.44
C GLY A 565 -0.61 -5.19 13.78
N ARG A 566 -0.96 -4.10 14.45
CA ARG A 566 -1.65 -4.13 15.75
C ARG A 566 -3.11 -4.58 15.55
N VAL A 567 -3.51 -5.65 16.20
CA VAL A 567 -4.89 -6.17 16.14
C VAL A 567 -5.82 -5.31 17.01
N PHE A 568 -6.95 -4.88 16.44
CA PHE A 568 -8.02 -4.15 17.13
C PHE A 568 -9.26 -5.00 17.37
N LEU A 569 -9.67 -5.84 16.41
CA LEU A 569 -10.80 -6.76 16.53
C LEU A 569 -10.47 -8.10 15.86
N ALA A 570 -10.64 -9.19 16.60
CA ALA A 570 -10.44 -10.56 16.14
C ALA A 570 -11.37 -11.52 16.88
N ALA A 571 -11.47 -12.74 16.38
CA ALA A 571 -12.13 -13.85 17.05
C ALA A 571 -11.41 -15.18 16.74
N PRO A 572 -11.46 -16.17 17.65
CA PRO A 572 -10.78 -17.44 17.43
C PRO A 572 -11.42 -18.27 16.33
N LEU A 573 -10.60 -19.10 15.70
CA LEU A 573 -10.96 -20.08 14.69
C LEU A 573 -10.47 -21.47 15.10
N THR A 574 -11.08 -22.52 14.56
CA THR A 574 -10.53 -23.87 14.60
C THR A 574 -9.98 -24.29 13.25
N THR A 575 -9.11 -25.31 13.22
CA THR A 575 -8.63 -25.92 11.98
C THR A 575 -9.81 -26.42 11.13
N ASP A 576 -10.80 -27.07 11.74
CA ASP A 576 -11.99 -27.57 11.05
C ASP A 576 -12.77 -26.44 10.34
N ASN A 577 -12.88 -25.26 10.97
CA ASN A 577 -13.51 -24.11 10.33
C ASN A 577 -12.75 -23.67 9.07
N ILE A 578 -11.42 -23.72 9.10
CA ILE A 578 -10.58 -23.34 7.96
C ILE A 578 -10.73 -24.35 6.84
N GLU A 579 -10.69 -25.64 7.16
CA GLU A 579 -10.85 -26.72 6.18
C GLU A 579 -12.23 -26.72 5.53
N GLU A 580 -13.30 -26.47 6.31
CA GLU A 580 -14.67 -26.44 5.79
C GLU A 580 -14.91 -25.21 4.90
N LEU A 581 -14.47 -24.02 5.34
CA LEU A 581 -14.75 -22.77 4.63
C LEU A 581 -13.86 -22.52 3.41
N PHE A 582 -12.64 -23.05 3.41
CA PHE A 582 -11.62 -22.73 2.41
C PHE A 582 -11.03 -23.95 1.72
N ALA A 583 -11.74 -25.08 1.72
CA ALA A 583 -11.31 -26.33 1.08
C ALA A 583 -10.82 -26.12 -0.37
N ASP A 584 -11.53 -25.30 -1.13
CA ASP A 584 -11.25 -24.94 -2.53
C ASP A 584 -10.02 -24.03 -2.68
N ARG A 585 -9.61 -23.34 -1.61
CA ARG A 585 -8.44 -22.46 -1.58
C ARG A 585 -7.21 -23.10 -0.93
N LEU A 586 -7.34 -24.31 -0.37
CA LEU A 586 -6.21 -25.05 0.17
C LEU A 586 -5.36 -25.61 -0.98
N ALA A 587 -4.18 -25.03 -1.17
CA ALA A 587 -3.26 -25.43 -2.20
C ALA A 587 -2.17 -26.34 -1.63
N ARG A 588 -1.89 -27.45 -2.33
CA ARG A 588 -0.67 -28.22 -2.12
C ARG A 588 0.46 -27.57 -2.92
N ARG A 589 1.57 -27.28 -2.25
CA ARG A 589 2.79 -26.76 -2.87
C ARG A 589 3.98 -27.59 -2.43
N ASP A 590 4.67 -28.14 -3.40
CA ASP A 590 5.94 -28.80 -3.16
C ASP A 590 7.05 -27.72 -3.16
N VAL A 591 7.79 -27.65 -2.06
CA VAL A 591 8.86 -26.68 -1.83
C VAL A 591 10.18 -27.44 -1.77
N LEU A 592 11.03 -27.18 -2.75
CA LEU A 592 12.38 -27.72 -2.85
C LEU A 592 13.33 -26.54 -2.83
N ARG A 593 14.16 -26.44 -1.78
CA ARG A 593 15.11 -25.35 -1.62
C ARG A 593 16.39 -25.84 -0.97
N TRP A 594 17.48 -25.13 -1.22
CA TRP A 594 18.70 -25.29 -0.41
C TRP A 594 18.45 -24.80 1.02
N ASP A 595 18.85 -25.60 2.01
CA ASP A 595 18.92 -25.18 3.39
C ASP A 595 20.39 -25.01 3.81
N VAL A 596 20.77 -23.77 4.13
CA VAL A 596 22.14 -23.42 4.48
C VAL A 596 22.58 -24.08 5.80
N ARG A 597 21.66 -24.29 6.75
CA ARG A 597 21.99 -24.89 8.05
C ARG A 597 22.18 -26.39 7.94
N GLU A 598 21.29 -27.07 7.20
CA GLU A 598 21.40 -28.51 6.97
C GLU A 598 22.44 -28.87 5.89
N GLN A 599 22.89 -27.89 5.09
CA GLN A 599 23.72 -28.09 3.91
C GLN A 599 23.16 -29.17 2.96
N ALA A 600 21.85 -29.11 2.77
CA ALA A 600 21.08 -30.08 2.01
C ALA A 600 19.91 -29.42 1.29
N VAL A 601 19.47 -30.04 0.20
CA VAL A 601 18.20 -29.74 -0.45
C VAL A 601 17.08 -30.31 0.42
N VAL A 602 16.23 -29.43 0.92
CA VAL A 602 15.06 -29.79 1.72
C VAL A 602 13.86 -29.83 0.78
N ALA A 603 13.25 -31.01 0.66
CA ALA A 603 12.02 -31.23 -0.08
C ALA A 603 10.83 -31.42 0.88
N ARG A 604 9.83 -30.54 0.77
CA ARG A 604 8.66 -30.47 1.64
C ARG A 604 7.39 -30.40 0.80
N ALA A 605 6.41 -31.22 1.13
CA ALA A 605 5.04 -31.05 0.64
C ALA A 605 4.27 -30.23 1.66
N GLN A 606 3.86 -29.02 1.28
CA GLN A 606 3.15 -28.11 2.17
C GLN A 606 1.70 -27.96 1.72
N ARG A 607 0.77 -28.06 2.67
CA ARG A 607 -0.64 -27.66 2.46
C ARG A 607 -0.79 -26.24 2.98
N ARG A 608 -1.23 -25.32 2.12
CA ARG A 608 -1.20 -23.88 2.38
C ARG A 608 -2.56 -23.22 2.16
N LEU A 609 -2.81 -22.17 2.95
CA LEU A 609 -3.86 -21.17 2.71
C LEU A 609 -3.18 -19.82 2.50
N GLY A 610 -3.05 -19.41 1.24
CA GLY A 610 -2.22 -18.27 0.87
C GLY A 610 -0.77 -18.46 1.35
N ALA A 611 -0.30 -17.54 2.18
CA ALA A 611 1.04 -17.61 2.77
C ALA A 611 1.16 -18.53 3.99
N LEU A 612 0.04 -18.94 4.59
CA LEU A 612 0.06 -19.80 5.78
C LEU A 612 0.29 -21.25 5.40
N VAL A 613 1.30 -21.85 6.03
CA VAL A 613 1.53 -23.29 5.99
C VAL A 613 0.67 -23.91 7.08
N LEU A 614 -0.27 -24.78 6.72
CA LEU A 614 -1.11 -25.53 7.66
C LEU A 614 -0.40 -26.82 8.05
N GLU A 615 0.05 -27.56 7.04
CA GLU A 615 0.81 -28.80 7.18
C GLU A 615 2.13 -28.71 6.42
N ASP A 616 3.18 -29.26 7.02
CA ASP A 616 4.50 -29.37 6.43
C ASP A 616 5.03 -30.79 6.67
N ARG A 617 5.21 -31.56 5.59
CA ARG A 617 5.72 -32.93 5.66
C ARG A 617 6.83 -33.16 4.64
N PRO A 618 7.76 -34.11 4.87
CA PRO A 618 8.73 -34.51 3.86
C PRO A 618 8.03 -34.93 2.55
N LEU A 619 8.55 -34.48 1.42
CA LEU A 619 8.05 -34.89 0.11
C LEU A 619 8.60 -36.29 -0.23
N ALA A 620 7.71 -37.26 -0.40
CA ALA A 620 8.10 -38.66 -0.59
C ALA A 620 8.81 -38.93 -1.94
N SER A 621 8.38 -38.26 -3.00
CA SER A 621 8.91 -38.43 -4.36
C SER A 621 9.15 -37.05 -5.00
N PRO A 622 10.25 -36.37 -4.64
CA PRO A 622 10.61 -35.08 -5.22
C PRO A 622 10.97 -35.22 -6.70
N ASP A 623 10.57 -34.23 -7.50
CA ASP A 623 11.00 -34.11 -8.90
C ASP A 623 12.54 -33.97 -8.99
N PRO A 624 13.24 -34.87 -9.73
CA PRO A 624 14.68 -34.81 -9.91
C PRO A 624 15.20 -33.51 -10.51
N GLU A 625 14.46 -32.88 -11.43
CA GLU A 625 14.88 -31.62 -12.04
C GLU A 625 14.78 -30.46 -11.03
N ALA A 626 13.70 -30.41 -10.24
CA ALA A 626 13.56 -29.45 -9.15
C ALA A 626 14.62 -29.63 -8.05
N LEU A 627 15.02 -30.87 -7.73
CA LEU A 627 16.14 -31.12 -6.81
C LEU A 627 17.46 -30.55 -7.34
N SER A 628 17.75 -30.78 -8.63
CA SER A 628 18.97 -30.31 -9.28
C SER A 628 19.01 -28.78 -9.29
N ARG A 629 17.90 -28.11 -9.61
CA ARG A 629 17.78 -26.63 -9.52
C ARG A 629 18.01 -26.10 -8.11
N ALA A 630 17.41 -26.72 -7.09
CA ALA A 630 17.65 -26.32 -5.70
C ALA A 630 19.11 -26.55 -5.27
N MET A 631 19.78 -27.59 -5.78
CA MET A 631 21.20 -27.83 -5.55
C MET A 631 22.09 -26.79 -6.26
N ILE A 632 21.72 -26.35 -7.47
CA ILE A 632 22.39 -25.25 -8.19
C ILE A 632 22.36 -23.97 -7.35
N GLU A 633 21.20 -23.62 -6.78
CA GLU A 633 21.10 -22.50 -5.84
C GLU A 633 22.03 -22.68 -4.62
N GLY A 634 22.12 -23.92 -4.12
CA GLY A 634 23.06 -24.28 -3.06
C GLY A 634 24.53 -24.06 -3.43
N VAL A 635 24.94 -24.46 -4.64
CA VAL A 635 26.30 -24.20 -5.16
C VAL A 635 26.54 -22.71 -5.33
N ARG A 636 25.56 -21.93 -5.83
CA ARG A 636 25.65 -20.46 -5.89
C ARG A 636 25.89 -19.84 -4.51
N ALA A 637 25.17 -20.33 -3.49
CA ALA A 637 25.29 -19.82 -2.13
C ALA A 637 26.61 -20.23 -1.44
N MET A 638 27.13 -21.43 -1.74
CA MET A 638 28.39 -21.93 -1.17
C MET A 638 29.64 -21.47 -1.92
N GLY A 639 29.51 -21.08 -3.19
CA GLY A 639 30.62 -20.79 -4.10
C GLY A 639 31.18 -22.04 -4.79
N LEU A 640 32.00 -21.82 -5.83
CA LEU A 640 32.60 -22.90 -6.63
C LEU A 640 33.58 -23.77 -5.83
N ASP A 641 34.17 -23.26 -4.75
CA ASP A 641 35.05 -24.01 -3.85
C ASP A 641 34.35 -25.20 -3.17
N SER A 642 33.01 -25.26 -3.24
CA SER A 642 32.23 -26.42 -2.78
C SER A 642 32.30 -27.64 -3.71
N LEU A 643 32.80 -27.48 -4.93
CA LEU A 643 32.92 -28.53 -5.95
C LEU A 643 34.25 -29.32 -5.79
N PRO A 644 34.33 -30.56 -6.30
CA PRO A 644 35.52 -31.41 -6.14
C PRO A 644 36.66 -31.02 -7.09
N TRP A 645 37.24 -29.83 -6.90
CA TRP A 645 38.39 -29.36 -7.66
C TRP A 645 39.63 -30.21 -7.36
N SER A 646 40.22 -30.79 -8.40
CA SER A 646 41.56 -31.38 -8.34
C SER A 646 42.60 -30.41 -8.90
N ASP A 647 43.87 -30.59 -8.54
CA ASP A 647 44.98 -29.78 -9.07
C ASP A 647 45.00 -29.76 -10.61
N GLY A 648 44.61 -30.87 -11.24
CA GLY A 648 44.48 -30.98 -12.69
C GLY A 648 43.38 -30.10 -13.28
N LEU A 649 42.23 -29.99 -12.60
CA LEU A 649 41.12 -29.13 -13.03
C LEU A 649 41.40 -27.65 -12.79
N VAL A 650 42.09 -27.33 -11.69
CA VAL A 650 42.58 -25.96 -11.43
C VAL A 650 43.59 -25.56 -12.51
N SER A 651 44.53 -26.44 -12.84
CA SER A 651 45.50 -26.22 -13.92
C SER A 651 44.81 -26.06 -15.29
N LEU A 652 43.81 -26.90 -15.60
CA LEU A 652 43.01 -26.77 -16.81
C LEU A 652 42.39 -25.37 -16.92
N ARG A 653 41.73 -24.91 -15.85
CA ARG A 653 41.09 -23.58 -15.80
C ARG A 653 42.10 -22.45 -16.02
N GLN A 654 43.25 -22.53 -15.35
CA GLN A 654 44.32 -21.54 -15.48
C GLN A 654 44.91 -21.49 -16.91
N ARG A 655 45.14 -22.65 -17.53
CA ARG A 655 45.65 -22.75 -18.90
C ARG A 655 44.67 -22.20 -19.93
N VAL A 656 43.38 -22.47 -19.77
CA VAL A 656 42.33 -21.91 -20.63
C VAL A 656 42.24 -20.39 -20.45
N ALA A 657 42.30 -19.89 -19.21
CA ALA A 657 42.33 -18.45 -18.93
C ALA A 657 43.55 -17.76 -19.58
N PHE A 658 44.72 -18.39 -19.50
CA PHE A 658 45.93 -17.94 -20.20
C PHE A 658 45.73 -17.85 -21.72
N LEU A 659 45.20 -18.90 -22.35
CA LEU A 659 44.97 -18.88 -23.79
C LEU A 659 43.89 -17.87 -24.19
N ARG A 660 42.80 -17.73 -23.41
CA ARG A 660 41.79 -16.70 -23.65
C ARG A 660 42.38 -15.29 -23.58
N HIS A 661 43.25 -15.03 -22.60
CA HIS A 661 43.90 -13.72 -22.44
C HIS A 661 44.80 -13.35 -23.64
N HIS A 662 45.58 -14.30 -24.18
CA HIS A 662 46.57 -14.02 -25.23
C HIS A 662 46.12 -14.35 -26.67
N LEU A 663 45.16 -15.26 -26.84
CA LEU A 663 44.67 -15.72 -28.15
C LEU A 663 43.23 -15.29 -28.45
N GLY A 664 42.48 -14.78 -27.46
CA GLY A 664 41.15 -14.21 -27.65
C GLY A 664 40.00 -15.14 -27.31
N GLU A 665 38.81 -14.76 -27.78
CA GLU A 665 37.52 -15.30 -27.30
C GLU A 665 37.17 -16.71 -27.77
N ASP A 666 37.95 -17.28 -28.68
CA ASP A 666 37.81 -18.68 -29.14
C ASP A 666 37.99 -19.70 -27.99
N TRP A 667 38.62 -19.29 -26.89
CA TRP A 667 38.74 -20.06 -25.66
C TRP A 667 37.65 -19.64 -24.66
N PRO A 668 36.92 -20.59 -24.05
CA PRO A 668 35.79 -20.26 -23.18
C PRO A 668 36.24 -19.50 -21.93
N ASP A 669 35.34 -18.66 -21.41
CA ASP A 669 35.54 -18.00 -20.12
C ASP A 669 35.20 -18.96 -18.98
N LEU A 670 36.24 -19.48 -18.33
CA LEU A 670 36.11 -20.36 -17.17
C LEU A 670 36.38 -19.62 -15.84
N SER A 671 36.16 -18.30 -15.81
CA SER A 671 36.25 -17.52 -14.56
C SER A 671 35.15 -17.90 -13.57
N ASP A 672 35.39 -17.62 -12.28
CA ASP A 672 34.40 -17.90 -11.24
C ASP A 672 33.06 -17.20 -11.51
N THR A 673 33.11 -15.95 -12.00
CA THR A 673 31.92 -15.18 -12.36
C THR A 673 31.10 -15.84 -13.46
N ARG A 674 31.75 -16.28 -14.55
CA ARG A 674 31.05 -16.94 -15.66
C ARG A 674 30.51 -18.31 -15.26
N LEU A 675 31.32 -19.11 -14.57
CA LEU A 675 30.92 -20.45 -14.13
C LEU A 675 29.75 -20.43 -13.13
N LEU A 676 29.68 -19.43 -12.23
CA LEU A 676 28.56 -19.26 -11.31
C LEU A 676 27.27 -18.78 -12.01
N ALA A 677 27.40 -17.95 -13.04
CA ALA A 677 26.27 -17.48 -13.83
C ALA A 677 25.59 -18.65 -14.57
N ASP A 678 26.39 -19.52 -15.19
CA ASP A 678 25.92 -20.56 -16.11
C ASP A 678 25.80 -21.96 -15.46
N LEU A 679 25.75 -22.06 -14.13
CA LEU A 679 25.69 -23.35 -13.43
C LEU A 679 24.56 -24.27 -13.92
N ASP A 680 23.42 -23.71 -14.28
CA ASP A 680 22.28 -24.45 -14.81
C ASP A 680 22.65 -25.25 -16.07
N ASP A 681 23.50 -24.70 -16.94
CA ASP A 681 23.84 -25.27 -18.24
C ASP A 681 24.96 -26.31 -18.15
N TRP A 682 26.07 -25.96 -17.47
CA TRP A 682 27.27 -26.80 -17.50
C TRP A 682 27.35 -27.80 -16.35
N LEU A 683 26.83 -27.45 -15.17
CA LEU A 683 26.84 -28.30 -13.99
C LEU A 683 25.51 -29.04 -13.79
N GLY A 684 24.38 -28.40 -14.14
CA GLY A 684 23.03 -28.94 -13.97
C GLY A 684 22.85 -30.40 -14.39
N PRO A 685 23.28 -30.82 -15.60
CA PRO A 685 23.17 -32.21 -16.06
C PRO A 685 23.90 -33.24 -15.19
N TYR A 686 24.88 -32.82 -14.38
CA TYR A 686 25.71 -33.67 -13.53
C TYR A 686 25.24 -33.71 -12.06
N LEU A 687 24.15 -33.00 -11.72
CA LEU A 687 23.62 -32.92 -10.35
C LEU A 687 22.47 -33.89 -10.06
N ALA A 688 22.15 -34.79 -11.00
CA ALA A 688 21.14 -35.81 -10.80
C ALA A 688 21.44 -36.66 -9.54
N GLY A 689 20.50 -36.69 -8.59
CA GLY A 689 20.65 -37.42 -7.31
C GLY A 689 21.50 -36.71 -6.24
N ILE A 690 22.08 -35.55 -6.54
CA ILE A 690 22.88 -34.76 -5.61
C ILE A 690 21.98 -33.86 -4.79
N THR A 691 21.84 -34.16 -3.50
CA THR A 691 20.90 -33.47 -2.60
C THR A 691 21.56 -32.92 -1.34
N ARG A 692 22.86 -33.11 -1.16
CA ARG A 692 23.62 -32.66 0.01
C ARG A 692 24.99 -32.17 -0.40
N ARG A 693 25.58 -31.26 0.38
CA ARG A 693 26.96 -30.80 0.16
C ARG A 693 27.93 -31.97 0.06
N SER A 694 27.82 -32.96 0.95
CA SER A 694 28.71 -34.13 0.95
C SER A 694 28.62 -34.97 -0.33
N HIS A 695 27.50 -34.90 -1.06
CA HIS A 695 27.34 -35.63 -2.34
C HIS A 695 28.07 -34.93 -3.48
N LEU A 696 28.39 -33.62 -3.38
CA LEU A 696 29.13 -32.90 -4.42
C LEU A 696 30.50 -33.54 -4.72
N ALA A 697 31.10 -34.23 -3.76
CA ALA A 697 32.33 -34.99 -3.96
C ALA A 697 32.21 -36.12 -5.01
N GLN A 698 30.98 -36.55 -5.33
CA GLN A 698 30.69 -37.60 -6.31
C GLN A 698 30.45 -37.05 -7.72
N VAL A 699 30.35 -35.73 -7.88
CA VAL A 699 30.09 -35.09 -9.17
C VAL A 699 31.30 -35.24 -10.09
N ASP A 700 31.07 -35.69 -11.32
CA ASP A 700 32.09 -35.74 -12.37
C ASP A 700 32.38 -34.34 -12.93
N LEU A 701 33.08 -33.54 -12.12
CA LEU A 701 33.47 -32.18 -12.46
C LEU A 701 34.39 -32.13 -13.68
N ALA A 702 35.16 -33.20 -13.92
CA ALA A 702 36.08 -33.28 -15.05
C ALA A 702 35.34 -33.35 -16.39
N SER A 703 34.29 -34.17 -16.47
CA SER A 703 33.42 -34.23 -17.65
C SER A 703 32.63 -32.94 -17.83
N ALA A 704 32.10 -32.36 -16.74
CA ALA A 704 31.36 -31.11 -16.77
C ALA A 704 32.20 -29.94 -17.34
N LEU A 705 33.43 -29.76 -16.85
CA LEU A 705 34.34 -28.72 -17.36
C LEU A 705 34.87 -29.03 -18.76
N SER A 706 35.10 -30.31 -19.09
CA SER A 706 35.55 -30.69 -20.44
C SER A 706 34.48 -30.41 -21.49
N GLY A 707 33.20 -30.53 -21.13
CA GLY A 707 32.07 -30.21 -22.01
C GLY A 707 31.98 -28.74 -22.43
N LEU A 708 32.61 -27.83 -21.68
CA LEU A 708 32.70 -26.41 -22.02
C LEU A 708 33.76 -26.11 -23.10
N LEU A 709 34.66 -27.06 -23.38
CA LEU A 709 35.73 -26.87 -24.36
C LEU A 709 35.24 -27.20 -25.78
N PRO A 710 35.52 -26.35 -26.78
CA PRO A 710 35.24 -26.67 -28.18
C PRO A 710 35.91 -27.97 -28.65
N SER A 711 35.34 -28.60 -29.68
CA SER A 711 35.91 -29.80 -30.29
C SER A 711 37.34 -29.55 -30.78
N GLY A 712 38.30 -30.37 -30.32
CA GLY A 712 39.73 -30.22 -30.66
C GLY A 712 40.52 -29.30 -29.71
N ALA A 713 39.86 -28.48 -28.90
CA ALA A 713 40.51 -27.52 -28.00
C ALA A 713 41.43 -28.20 -26.98
N ARG A 714 41.14 -29.44 -26.56
CA ARG A 714 42.02 -30.18 -25.63
C ARG A 714 43.40 -30.47 -26.22
N ARG A 715 43.45 -30.87 -27.50
CA ARG A 715 44.73 -31.10 -28.20
C ARG A 715 45.50 -29.80 -28.41
N ASP A 716 44.78 -28.72 -28.72
CA ASP A 716 45.39 -27.40 -28.86
C ASP A 716 45.85 -26.83 -27.52
N LEU A 717 45.14 -27.10 -26.43
CA LEU A 717 45.51 -26.68 -25.08
C LEU A 717 46.84 -27.32 -24.66
N ASP A 718 47.01 -28.63 -24.91
CA ASP A 718 48.26 -29.34 -24.60
C ASP A 718 49.45 -28.87 -25.45
N ARG A 719 49.19 -28.43 -26.69
CA ARG A 719 50.21 -27.88 -27.59
C ARG A 719 50.56 -26.42 -27.29
N LEU A 720 49.56 -25.58 -27.03
CA LEU A 720 49.70 -24.12 -26.91
C LEU A 720 50.00 -23.68 -25.49
N ALA A 721 49.49 -24.39 -24.49
CA ALA A 721 49.73 -24.15 -23.08
C ALA A 721 50.09 -25.48 -22.40
N PRO A 722 51.27 -26.06 -22.65
CA PRO A 722 51.65 -27.35 -22.06
C PRO A 722 51.73 -27.26 -20.53
N THR A 723 51.54 -28.38 -19.83
CA THR A 723 51.66 -28.40 -18.36
C THR A 723 53.11 -28.33 -17.90
N HIS A 724 54.04 -28.84 -18.72
CA HIS A 724 55.48 -28.90 -18.45
C HIS A 724 56.26 -28.53 -19.70
N ILE A 725 57.52 -28.10 -19.52
CA ILE A 725 58.48 -27.90 -20.61
C ILE A 725 59.80 -28.60 -20.29
N ASP A 726 60.43 -29.09 -21.34
CA ASP A 726 61.75 -29.71 -21.27
C ASP A 726 62.80 -28.62 -21.29
N VAL A 727 63.62 -28.56 -20.24
CA VAL A 727 64.77 -27.64 -20.18
C VAL A 727 66.05 -28.37 -20.60
N PRO A 728 67.13 -27.65 -20.99
CA PRO A 728 68.34 -28.28 -21.55
C PRO A 728 68.98 -29.39 -20.72
N SER A 729 68.78 -29.39 -19.39
CA SER A 729 69.24 -30.46 -18.50
C SER A 729 68.52 -31.81 -18.71
N GLY A 730 67.44 -31.84 -19.50
CA GLY A 730 66.52 -32.97 -19.65
C GLY A 730 65.43 -33.04 -18.57
N SER A 731 65.34 -32.04 -17.67
CA SER A 731 64.27 -31.98 -16.68
C SER A 731 62.93 -31.53 -17.30
N HIS A 732 61.85 -32.18 -16.89
CA HIS A 732 60.47 -31.78 -17.20
C HIS A 732 59.94 -30.84 -16.12
N VAL A 733 59.91 -29.53 -16.38
CA VAL A 733 59.60 -28.52 -15.37
C VAL A 733 58.17 -28.01 -15.55
N PRO A 734 57.34 -27.97 -14.49
CA PRO A 734 55.96 -27.49 -14.59
C PRO A 734 55.91 -25.98 -14.86
N ILE A 735 54.88 -25.57 -15.58
CA ILE A 735 54.57 -24.15 -15.82
C ILE A 735 53.42 -23.74 -14.90
N ASP A 736 53.60 -22.66 -14.17
CA ASP A 736 52.55 -22.05 -13.35
C ASP A 736 51.76 -21.02 -14.17
N TYR A 737 50.46 -21.28 -14.32
CA TYR A 737 49.51 -20.44 -15.06
C TYR A 737 48.60 -19.63 -14.13
N GLY A 738 48.92 -19.55 -12.83
CA GLY A 738 48.12 -18.82 -11.83
C GLY A 738 47.89 -17.35 -12.18
N ASN A 739 48.80 -16.73 -12.94
CA ASN A 739 48.60 -15.44 -13.58
C ASN A 739 48.47 -15.61 -15.11
N PRO A 740 47.27 -15.42 -15.69
CA PRO A 740 47.05 -15.53 -17.14
C PRO A 740 47.90 -14.60 -18.01
N ALA A 741 48.34 -13.46 -17.48
CA ALA A 741 49.19 -12.54 -18.22
C ALA A 741 50.66 -13.01 -18.26
N GLU A 742 51.10 -13.78 -17.26
CA GLU A 742 52.51 -14.03 -16.96
C GLU A 742 52.74 -15.49 -16.52
N PRO A 743 52.73 -16.46 -17.45
CA PRO A 743 53.05 -17.84 -17.14
C PRO A 743 54.50 -17.97 -16.65
N VAL A 744 54.69 -18.64 -15.51
CA VAL A 744 55.98 -18.71 -14.81
C VAL A 744 56.62 -20.08 -14.99
N LEU A 745 57.91 -20.08 -15.34
CA LEU A 745 58.78 -21.26 -15.27
C LEU A 745 59.78 -21.09 -14.13
N ALA A 746 59.54 -21.78 -13.02
CA ALA A 746 60.43 -21.79 -11.87
C ALA A 746 61.47 -22.91 -12.01
N VAL A 747 62.68 -22.55 -12.43
CA VAL A 747 63.73 -23.51 -12.80
C VAL A 747 65.07 -23.12 -12.19
N ARG A 748 65.86 -24.11 -11.76
CA ARG A 748 67.22 -23.83 -11.24
C ARG A 748 68.09 -23.27 -12.34
N LEU A 749 68.88 -22.25 -12.01
CA LEU A 749 69.70 -21.53 -12.96
C LEU A 749 70.61 -22.46 -13.79
N GLN A 750 71.25 -23.44 -13.13
CA GLN A 750 72.16 -24.37 -13.81
C GLN A 750 71.49 -25.33 -14.82
N GLU A 751 70.16 -25.45 -14.77
CA GLU A 751 69.41 -26.30 -15.71
C GLU A 751 69.10 -25.59 -17.02
N MET A 752 69.30 -24.26 -17.06
CA MET A 752 69.07 -23.40 -18.22
C MET A 752 70.35 -23.09 -19.01
N PHE A 753 71.52 -23.60 -18.59
CA PHE A 753 72.75 -23.46 -19.36
C PHE A 753 72.59 -24.05 -20.76
N GLY A 754 73.24 -23.43 -21.75
CA GLY A 754 73.07 -23.77 -23.16
C GLY A 754 71.79 -23.23 -23.82
N LEU A 755 70.83 -22.67 -23.06
CA LEU A 755 69.63 -22.06 -23.64
C LEU A 755 69.82 -20.56 -23.88
N ALA A 756 69.99 -20.20 -25.16
CA ALA A 756 70.23 -18.80 -25.55
C ALA A 756 68.98 -17.92 -25.49
N GLN A 757 67.79 -18.46 -25.81
CA GLN A 757 66.55 -17.69 -25.91
C GLN A 757 65.52 -18.14 -24.88
N THR A 758 64.70 -17.19 -24.40
CA THR A 758 63.57 -17.50 -23.52
C THR A 758 62.58 -18.44 -24.23
N PRO A 759 62.18 -19.58 -23.62
CA PRO A 759 61.12 -20.42 -24.17
C PRO A 759 59.82 -19.64 -24.36
N ARG A 760 59.13 -19.91 -25.46
CA ARG A 760 57.86 -19.27 -25.83
C ARG A 760 56.75 -20.31 -25.97
N ILE A 761 55.58 -19.98 -25.44
CA ILE A 761 54.34 -20.76 -25.54
C ILE A 761 53.27 -19.97 -26.32
N ALA A 762 52.04 -20.48 -26.37
CA ALA A 762 50.94 -19.94 -27.18
C ALA A 762 51.30 -19.81 -28.68
N GLY A 763 51.94 -20.83 -29.24
CA GLY A 763 52.39 -20.83 -30.64
C GLY A 763 53.55 -19.86 -30.91
N GLY A 764 54.41 -19.62 -29.90
CA GLY A 764 55.57 -18.73 -30.01
C GLY A 764 55.27 -17.25 -29.68
N LYS A 765 54.04 -16.91 -29.31
CA LYS A 765 53.64 -15.52 -29.05
C LYS A 765 54.06 -15.02 -27.67
N VAL A 766 54.02 -15.87 -26.65
CA VAL A 766 54.25 -15.47 -25.25
C VAL A 766 55.55 -16.05 -24.73
N ALA A 767 56.49 -15.20 -24.31
CA ALA A 767 57.70 -15.64 -23.61
C ALA A 767 57.38 -15.95 -22.14
N LEU A 768 57.89 -17.08 -21.63
CA LEU A 768 57.73 -17.44 -20.23
C LEU A 768 58.47 -16.47 -19.31
N LEU A 769 57.88 -16.14 -18.15
CA LEU A 769 58.57 -15.46 -17.08
C LEU A 769 59.45 -16.48 -16.35
N ILE A 770 60.76 -16.37 -16.49
CA ILE A 770 61.69 -17.32 -15.90
C ILE A 770 62.05 -16.86 -14.50
N HIS A 771 61.66 -17.65 -13.50
CA HIS A 771 62.15 -17.53 -12.14
C HIS A 771 63.39 -18.43 -12.03
N LEU A 772 64.56 -17.83 -12.21
CA LEU A 772 65.83 -18.53 -12.03
C LEU A 772 66.06 -18.75 -10.55
N LEU A 773 66.19 -20.01 -10.16
CA LEU A 773 66.34 -20.42 -8.77
C LEU A 773 67.79 -20.82 -8.45
N SER A 774 68.20 -20.60 -7.21
CA SER A 774 69.42 -21.16 -6.65
C SER A 774 69.33 -22.69 -6.50
N PRO A 775 70.43 -23.40 -6.19
CA PRO A 775 70.38 -24.82 -5.88
C PRO A 775 69.42 -25.18 -4.73
N ALA A 776 69.19 -24.25 -3.79
CA ALA A 776 68.22 -24.40 -2.70
C ALA A 776 66.79 -23.97 -3.09
N ARG A 777 66.49 -23.83 -4.39
CA ARG A 777 65.19 -23.43 -4.96
C ARG A 777 64.69 -22.06 -4.50
N ARG A 778 65.60 -21.12 -4.18
CA ARG A 778 65.24 -19.73 -3.87
C ARG A 778 65.38 -18.86 -5.12
N PRO A 779 64.44 -17.96 -5.43
CA PRO A 779 64.57 -17.04 -6.56
C PRO A 779 65.84 -16.19 -6.45
N VAL A 780 66.64 -16.16 -7.51
CA VAL A 780 67.86 -15.33 -7.61
C VAL A 780 67.75 -14.29 -8.71
N GLN A 781 66.95 -14.55 -9.74
CA GLN A 781 66.63 -13.59 -10.79
C GLN A 781 65.27 -13.92 -11.38
N VAL A 782 64.53 -12.88 -11.75
CA VAL A 782 63.31 -12.98 -12.55
C VAL A 782 63.56 -12.29 -13.89
N THR A 783 63.29 -12.95 -15.02
CA THR A 783 63.50 -12.36 -16.36
C THR A 783 62.52 -12.90 -17.41
N ARG A 784 62.14 -12.04 -18.36
CA ARG A 784 61.47 -12.44 -19.62
C ARG A 784 62.41 -12.45 -20.82
N ASP A 785 63.61 -11.92 -20.64
CA ASP A 785 64.67 -11.86 -21.64
C ASP A 785 65.91 -12.58 -21.09
N LEU A 786 65.95 -13.88 -21.35
CA LEU A 786 67.05 -14.73 -20.92
C LEU A 786 68.36 -14.36 -21.62
N ALA A 787 68.30 -13.86 -22.86
CA ALA A 787 69.49 -13.43 -23.61
C ALA A 787 70.13 -12.20 -22.95
N SER A 788 69.33 -11.19 -22.58
CA SER A 788 69.81 -10.02 -21.85
C SER A 788 70.35 -10.40 -20.46
N PHE A 789 69.69 -11.35 -19.77
CA PHE A 789 70.20 -11.87 -18.50
C PHE A 789 71.60 -12.49 -18.64
N TRP A 790 71.82 -13.35 -19.65
CA TRP A 790 73.12 -13.95 -19.86
C TRP A 790 74.21 -12.92 -20.20
N ALA A 791 73.89 -11.91 -21.00
CA ALA A 791 74.83 -10.88 -21.41
C ALA A 791 75.22 -9.94 -20.25
N ASN A 792 74.25 -9.53 -19.43
CA ASN A 792 74.42 -8.41 -18.50
C ASN A 792 74.28 -8.81 -17.03
N GLY A 793 73.30 -9.66 -16.69
CA GLY A 793 72.95 -9.98 -15.29
C GLY A 793 73.66 -11.19 -14.68
N TYR A 794 74.08 -12.16 -15.50
CA TYR A 794 74.63 -13.42 -14.98
C TYR A 794 75.92 -13.26 -14.17
N ARG A 795 76.78 -12.30 -14.49
CA ARG A 795 78.08 -12.11 -13.81
C ARG A 795 77.91 -11.81 -12.32
N GLU A 796 76.94 -10.96 -11.97
CA GLU A 796 76.65 -10.59 -10.58
C GLU A 796 76.03 -11.76 -9.83
N VAL A 797 75.01 -12.40 -10.41
CA VAL A 797 74.35 -13.59 -9.83
C VAL A 797 75.36 -14.73 -9.65
N LYS A 798 76.27 -14.92 -10.60
CA LYS A 798 77.35 -15.91 -10.51
C LYS A 798 78.26 -15.64 -9.32
N ALA A 799 78.70 -14.40 -9.09
CA ALA A 799 79.59 -14.06 -7.98
C ALA A 799 78.93 -14.39 -6.63
N GLU A 800 77.66 -14.03 -6.47
CA GLU A 800 76.86 -14.35 -5.28
C GLU A 800 76.69 -15.87 -5.12
N MET A 801 76.33 -16.59 -6.20
CA MET A 801 76.10 -18.03 -6.16
C MET A 801 77.38 -18.84 -5.93
N LYS A 802 78.53 -18.39 -6.44
CA LYS A 802 79.83 -19.02 -6.21
C LYS A 802 80.25 -18.90 -4.74
N GLY A 803 79.91 -17.79 -4.08
CA GLY A 803 80.13 -17.59 -2.65
C GLY A 803 79.22 -18.47 -1.78
N ARG A 804 77.91 -18.53 -2.07
CA ARG A 804 76.94 -19.29 -1.27
C ARG A 804 76.90 -20.79 -1.57
N TYR A 805 77.21 -21.19 -2.80
CA TYR A 805 77.15 -22.59 -3.27
C TYR A 805 78.43 -23.00 -4.01
N PRO A 806 79.60 -23.05 -3.34
CA PRO A 806 80.90 -23.24 -3.98
C PRO A 806 81.12 -24.64 -4.58
N ARG A 807 80.32 -25.63 -4.17
CA ARG A 807 80.38 -27.01 -4.71
C ARG A 807 79.70 -27.15 -6.08
N HIS A 808 78.84 -26.21 -6.45
CA HIS A 808 78.08 -26.23 -7.69
C HIS A 808 78.86 -25.67 -8.88
N TYR A 809 78.53 -26.13 -10.09
CA TYR A 809 79.18 -25.68 -11.31
C TYR A 809 78.62 -24.33 -11.78
N TRP A 810 79.50 -23.31 -11.80
CA TRP A 810 79.19 -21.94 -12.23
C TRP A 810 80.15 -21.51 -13.36
N PRO A 811 79.84 -21.81 -14.63
CA PRO A 811 80.71 -21.56 -15.78
C PRO A 811 80.97 -20.07 -16.01
N ASP A 812 82.10 -19.72 -16.63
CA ASP A 812 82.35 -18.34 -17.10
C ASP A 812 81.47 -17.96 -18.29
N ASP A 813 81.22 -18.93 -19.18
CA ASP A 813 80.26 -18.80 -20.28
C ASP A 813 79.08 -19.78 -20.09
N PRO A 814 77.89 -19.29 -19.69
CA PRO A 814 76.71 -20.14 -19.48
C PRO A 814 76.07 -20.66 -20.78
N LEU A 815 76.43 -20.12 -21.95
CA LEU A 815 75.82 -20.50 -23.24
C LEU A 815 76.47 -21.73 -23.86
N ILE A 816 77.72 -22.05 -23.51
CA ILE A 816 78.43 -23.26 -23.98
C ILE A 816 78.58 -24.33 -22.88
N ALA A 817 78.12 -24.02 -21.67
CA ALA A 817 78.25 -24.91 -20.52
C ALA A 817 77.26 -26.08 -20.59
N GLU A 818 77.70 -27.25 -20.11
CA GLU A 818 76.83 -28.42 -20.03
C GLU A 818 75.74 -28.21 -18.96
N PRO A 819 74.45 -28.20 -19.33
CA PRO A 819 73.37 -28.05 -18.38
C PRO A 819 73.28 -29.28 -17.46
N THR A 820 73.00 -29.05 -16.18
CA THR A 820 72.92 -30.15 -15.21
C THR A 820 71.90 -29.92 -14.13
N ALA A 821 71.09 -30.94 -13.86
CA ALA A 821 70.22 -31.01 -12.70
C ALA A 821 70.97 -31.41 -11.41
N ARG A 822 72.27 -31.74 -11.50
CA ARG A 822 73.11 -32.24 -10.40
C ARG A 822 74.05 -31.14 -9.88
N VAL A 823 74.77 -31.45 -8.81
CA VAL A 823 75.76 -30.53 -8.21
C VAL A 823 76.89 -30.20 -9.21
N ARG A 824 77.29 -31.15 -10.07
CA ARG A 824 78.23 -30.96 -11.18
C ARG A 824 77.79 -31.75 -12.42
N PRO A 825 78.18 -31.34 -13.64
CA PRO A 825 78.01 -32.15 -14.86
C PRO A 825 78.73 -33.49 -14.75
N ARG A 826 78.35 -34.50 -15.55
CA ARG A 826 79.12 -35.74 -15.61
C ARG A 826 80.49 -35.45 -16.25
N PRO A 827 81.60 -36.02 -15.75
CA PRO A 827 82.84 -35.98 -16.51
C PRO A 827 82.59 -36.70 -17.84
N ARG A 828 82.97 -36.06 -18.96
CA ARG A 828 82.98 -36.72 -20.28
C ARG A 828 84.01 -37.84 -20.33
#